data_AF-A0A7X4FBD9-F1
#
_entry.id   AF-A0A7X4FBD9-F1
#
_cell.length_a   1.000
_cell.length_b   1.000
_cell.length_c   1.000
_cell.angle_alpha   90.00
_cell.angle_beta   90.00
_cell.angle_gamma   90.00
#
_symmetry.space_group_name_H-M   'P 1'
#
loop_
_entity.id
_entity.type
_entity.pdbx_description
1 polymer ?
#
loop_
_entity_poly.entity_id
_entity_poly.type
_entity_poly.pdbx_seq_one_letter_code
_entity_poly.pdbx_strand_id
1 'polypeptide(L)'
;MQTHDYDLIRRVLDGDENAFTVLVKKHQKWIHTLVWQKIGDFHIAEEITQDVFLKAYKKLPILKPPYNFAGWLYVIATRRCIAWLRKKQPRTTSLDAMPAAQIEELSYVEYDGRCAEDADLEFKRAAVKRLLEKLPESERTVVTMHYLSEMPCEKISESLGVSPNTVKSRLHRARQRLAGQEALLHETSGVFQVPPTLTANIMKKVARIQPTPPPAGKPLSPWVFSVTSTLLLILVTGLGTRALFRFQQPYSLDATAEMTIELVEAPVVLPLKLKPDARTQLGNADVPGRDSGTGQQPGPSLIPRIHPKDIDAPAKPGWIQAKGPEGVSAPGLFRASDKSFYAVMKSGLYRLTAQADAWELISPSGPNREFSRAMVEREDTFYLLASDELLASTDNGKIWTVLGSRPEGDPVALIITGRAQERSPQSADMTMYLILKTEIYRSEDTGKKWESIGDVLRSNLETDNPDFRIWDARAVDNTLFVGTSQGLFLFADGWEKVPVPTPHGINSLAVVENRLYVGTRVNPQYSLTPQVFYSTDLGDSWTDITPAREHSTKMITQIRVVSVGKTLMLIGFKGVLLSYDCGKTWMDPGDNHAFGPFPTVALDENNFYRANYAEIIRSTDGGFTWHPFMTGLVSSNVRQLTTLKNTLYAVTNRSNFVKSKDGGESWDPVNMVDGHKLSVTRLEATDTTLYVSSSGRNKPQFFHLSADDDMLIPVQGVPDFKEDDLATEWRKRLQKARETGVKVRETEELWRKSISLIAEEDGNNGGFTVAGETVFMEHRRKLFRWRFGETAWSYTGLEDQGEPPLYGKGFTLGTSGNVVYAGKRDGHLFQSLDNGNTWSDITENLAFPFTYFKEIVVVGSTVYILTDVGVMNSYDATTWHAVSDIDSHIPVMNRIATDGSRLYGVCDTGVYQVNNHTNTWRQITSEVPSTTVTSLAATGGTLYIGTEDNGVFRLQHTHPEFRVSNLP
;
A
#
# COMPACT_ATOMS: atom_id res chain seq x y z
N MET A 1 22.25 7.50 -42.21
CA MET A 1 21.52 8.48 -43.05
C MET A 1 20.29 8.91 -42.27
N GLN A 2 20.15 10.19 -41.89
CA GLN A 2 18.92 10.64 -41.21
C GLN A 2 17.80 10.81 -42.23
N THR A 3 16.77 9.95 -42.19
CA THR A 3 15.59 10.09 -43.06
C THR A 3 14.87 11.40 -42.71
N HIS A 4 14.74 12.29 -43.70
CA HIS A 4 14.10 13.59 -43.48
C HIS A 4 12.58 13.42 -43.41
N ASP A 5 11.88 14.27 -42.65
CA ASP A 5 10.42 14.12 -42.47
C ASP A 5 9.68 14.22 -43.80
N TYR A 6 10.21 15.02 -44.72
CA TYR A 6 9.79 15.11 -46.12
C TYR A 6 9.75 13.74 -46.84
N ASP A 7 10.79 12.92 -46.72
CA ASP A 7 10.90 11.63 -47.42
C ASP A 7 9.90 10.62 -46.88
N LEU A 8 9.69 10.63 -45.56
CA LEU A 8 8.68 9.81 -44.90
C LEU A 8 7.27 10.28 -45.29
N ILE A 9 7.01 11.59 -45.30
CA ILE A 9 5.72 12.14 -45.73
C ILE A 9 5.41 11.76 -47.18
N ARG A 10 6.38 11.84 -48.10
CA ARG A 10 6.18 11.43 -49.49
C ARG A 10 5.79 9.95 -49.57
N ARG A 11 6.52 9.06 -48.88
CA ARG A 11 6.19 7.63 -48.79
C ARG A 11 4.78 7.37 -48.24
N VAL A 12 4.34 8.10 -47.21
CA VAL A 12 2.96 7.98 -46.69
C VAL A 12 1.92 8.38 -47.74
N LEU A 13 2.18 9.44 -48.52
CA LEU A 13 1.30 9.87 -49.61
C LEU A 13 1.31 8.88 -50.80
N ASP A 14 2.43 8.18 -51.00
CA ASP A 14 2.60 7.10 -51.98
C ASP A 14 2.00 5.75 -51.50
N GLY A 15 1.41 5.70 -50.30
CA GLY A 15 0.68 4.53 -49.75
C GLY A 15 1.45 3.66 -48.74
N ASP A 16 2.65 4.04 -48.33
CA ASP A 16 3.45 3.32 -47.33
C ASP A 16 3.05 3.71 -45.90
N GLU A 17 2.09 2.98 -45.31
CA GLU A 17 1.64 3.19 -43.93
C GLU A 17 2.77 3.02 -42.89
N ASN A 18 3.80 2.21 -43.18
CA ASN A 18 4.94 2.03 -42.27
C ASN A 18 5.79 3.30 -42.17
N ALA A 19 5.85 4.13 -43.22
CA ALA A 19 6.50 5.44 -43.13
C ALA A 19 5.78 6.37 -42.14
N PHE A 20 4.46 6.23 -41.94
CA PHE A 20 3.74 7.00 -40.93
C PHE A 20 4.04 6.50 -39.51
N THR A 21 4.20 5.19 -39.31
CA THR A 21 4.68 4.63 -38.04
C THR A 21 6.02 5.24 -37.61
N VAL A 22 6.94 5.46 -38.56
CA VAL A 22 8.24 6.11 -38.28
C VAL A 22 8.05 7.58 -37.88
N LEU A 23 7.18 8.34 -38.55
CA LEU A 23 6.84 9.71 -38.15
C LEU A 23 6.21 9.78 -36.75
N VAL A 24 5.27 8.88 -36.43
CA VAL A 24 4.65 8.82 -35.10
C VAL A 24 5.71 8.54 -34.03
N LYS A 25 6.54 7.48 -34.21
CA LYS A 25 7.63 7.16 -33.26
C LYS A 25 8.59 8.33 -33.05
N LYS A 26 8.93 9.08 -34.11
CA LYS A 26 9.84 10.23 -34.07
C LYS A 26 9.27 11.43 -33.31
N HIS A 27 7.96 11.68 -33.35
CA HIS A 27 7.36 12.90 -32.79
C HIS A 27 6.46 12.69 -31.57
N GLN A 28 6.12 11.45 -31.20
CA GLN A 28 5.15 11.19 -30.12
C GLN A 28 5.60 11.66 -28.73
N LYS A 29 6.87 11.51 -28.35
CA LYS A 29 7.39 11.90 -27.01
C LYS A 29 7.12 13.38 -26.72
N TRP A 30 7.65 14.27 -27.56
CA TRP A 30 7.53 15.72 -27.35
C TRP A 30 6.10 16.25 -27.54
N ILE A 31 5.28 15.65 -28.43
CA ILE A 31 3.86 16.02 -28.53
C ILE A 31 3.11 15.63 -27.26
N HIS A 32 3.35 14.42 -26.73
CA HIS A 32 2.74 13.97 -25.49
C HIS A 32 3.10 14.89 -24.31
N THR A 33 4.39 15.17 -24.13
CA THR A 33 4.89 16.08 -23.08
C THR A 33 4.31 17.50 -23.23
N LEU A 34 4.21 18.03 -24.45
CA LEU A 34 3.59 19.35 -24.73
C LEU A 34 2.09 19.39 -24.39
N VAL A 35 1.35 18.33 -24.74
CA VAL A 35 -0.08 18.23 -24.43
C VAL A 35 -0.26 18.12 -22.92
N TRP A 36 0.51 17.27 -22.25
CA TRP A 36 0.51 17.15 -20.79
C TRP A 36 0.81 18.48 -20.10
N GLN A 37 1.81 19.24 -20.57
CA GLN A 37 2.15 20.57 -20.07
C GLN A 37 1.00 21.60 -20.21
N LYS A 38 0.05 21.39 -21.14
CA LYS A 38 -1.11 22.27 -21.36
C LYS A 38 -2.41 21.78 -20.70
N ILE A 39 -2.49 20.51 -20.34
CA ILE A 39 -3.72 19.87 -19.83
C ILE A 39 -3.58 19.47 -18.35
N GLY A 40 -2.37 19.08 -17.93
CA GLY A 40 -2.04 18.77 -16.55
C GLY A 40 -2.56 17.43 -16.03
N ASP A 41 -2.99 16.54 -16.92
CA ASP A 41 -3.49 15.17 -16.71
C ASP A 41 -2.80 14.26 -17.75
N PHE A 42 -2.27 13.11 -17.33
CA PHE A 42 -1.44 12.24 -18.17
C PHE A 42 -2.27 11.36 -19.12
N HIS A 43 -3.37 10.77 -18.66
CA HIS A 43 -4.23 9.92 -19.49
C HIS A 43 -4.97 10.74 -20.56
N ILE A 44 -5.41 11.94 -20.20
CA ILE A 44 -6.05 12.86 -21.15
C ILE A 44 -5.03 13.42 -22.14
N ALA A 45 -3.77 13.60 -21.72
CA ALA A 45 -2.69 13.93 -22.65
C ALA A 45 -2.41 12.83 -23.66
N GLU A 46 -2.52 11.56 -23.26
CA GLU A 46 -2.42 10.42 -24.18
C GLU A 46 -3.55 10.47 -25.23
N GLU A 47 -4.81 10.59 -24.79
CA GLU A 47 -5.98 10.64 -25.68
C GLU A 47 -5.88 11.78 -26.71
N ILE A 48 -5.54 12.98 -26.25
CA ILE A 48 -5.36 14.15 -27.11
C ILE A 48 -4.18 13.94 -28.08
N THR A 49 -3.09 13.30 -27.63
CA THR A 49 -1.94 12.99 -28.49
C THR A 49 -2.32 12.02 -29.61
N GLN A 50 -3.10 10.98 -29.32
CA GLN A 50 -3.62 10.06 -30.34
C GLN A 50 -4.42 10.83 -31.41
N ASP A 51 -5.31 11.72 -30.99
CA ASP A 51 -6.12 12.52 -31.90
C ASP A 51 -5.31 13.57 -32.70
N VAL A 52 -4.23 14.12 -32.14
CA VAL A 52 -3.28 14.97 -32.87
C VAL A 52 -2.68 14.23 -34.06
N PHE A 53 -2.17 13.01 -33.86
CA PHE A 53 -1.60 12.22 -34.95
C PHE A 53 -2.66 11.74 -35.96
N LEU A 54 -3.87 11.39 -35.52
CA LEU A 54 -4.96 11.04 -36.43
C LEU A 54 -5.41 12.23 -37.29
N LYS A 55 -5.40 13.44 -36.75
CA LYS A 55 -5.64 14.66 -37.54
C LYS A 55 -4.49 15.02 -38.45
N ALA A 56 -3.25 14.77 -38.03
CA ALA A 56 -2.07 14.95 -38.87
C ALA A 56 -2.14 14.02 -40.09
N TYR A 57 -2.43 12.72 -39.89
CA TYR A 57 -2.62 11.74 -40.96
C TYR A 57 -3.69 12.20 -41.97
N LYS A 58 -4.90 12.49 -41.50
CA LYS A 58 -6.04 12.91 -42.35
C LYS A 58 -5.80 14.21 -43.13
N LYS A 59 -4.85 15.05 -42.71
CA LYS A 59 -4.55 16.35 -43.34
C LYS A 59 -3.17 16.40 -44.00
N LEU A 60 -2.40 15.32 -43.95
CA LEU A 60 -1.05 15.22 -44.51
C LEU A 60 -0.98 15.63 -46.00
N PRO A 61 -1.95 15.28 -46.88
CA PRO A 61 -1.94 15.70 -48.29
C PRO A 61 -2.03 17.22 -48.52
N ILE A 62 -2.40 18.00 -47.49
CA ILE A 62 -2.66 19.45 -47.56
C ILE A 62 -1.52 20.25 -46.88
N LEU A 63 -0.51 19.58 -46.31
CA LEU A 63 0.63 20.22 -45.66
C LEU A 63 1.51 20.95 -46.69
N LYS A 64 1.57 22.27 -46.60
CA LYS A 64 2.49 23.11 -47.39
C LYS A 64 3.14 24.18 -46.49
N PRO A 65 4.48 24.30 -46.44
CA PRO A 65 5.48 23.40 -47.05
C PRO A 65 5.71 22.12 -46.20
N PRO A 66 5.99 20.97 -46.83
CA PRO A 66 6.14 19.68 -46.14
C PRO A 66 7.37 19.54 -45.24
N TYR A 67 8.36 20.43 -45.34
CA TYR A 67 9.52 20.43 -44.44
C TYR A 67 9.22 20.96 -43.02
N ASN A 68 8.05 21.58 -42.78
CA ASN A 68 7.66 22.09 -41.46
C ASN A 68 6.63 21.20 -40.75
N PHE A 69 6.83 19.88 -40.77
CA PHE A 69 5.92 18.93 -40.14
C PHE A 69 5.86 19.09 -38.60
N ALA A 70 7.01 19.30 -37.95
CA ALA A 70 7.08 19.48 -36.50
C ALA A 70 6.31 20.73 -36.03
N GLY A 71 6.54 21.90 -36.64
CA GLY A 71 5.78 23.12 -36.31
C GLY A 71 4.29 22.99 -36.62
N TRP A 72 3.91 22.21 -37.63
CA TRP A 72 2.50 21.91 -37.92
C TRP A 72 1.85 21.01 -36.85
N LEU A 73 2.55 19.98 -36.37
CA LEU A 73 2.08 19.15 -35.25
C LEU A 73 1.89 19.99 -33.96
N TYR A 74 2.83 20.90 -33.65
CA TYR A 74 2.72 21.84 -32.53
C TYR A 74 1.42 22.67 -32.58
N VAL A 75 1.07 23.18 -33.78
CA VAL A 75 -0.18 23.94 -34.00
C VAL A 75 -1.43 23.06 -33.84
N ILE A 76 -1.40 21.81 -34.31
CA ILE A 76 -2.52 20.87 -34.12
C ILE A 76 -2.71 20.54 -32.64
N ALA A 77 -1.63 20.19 -31.92
CA ALA A 77 -1.63 19.90 -30.49
C ALA A 77 -2.17 21.07 -29.66
N THR A 78 -1.61 22.27 -29.83
CA THR A 78 -2.04 23.47 -29.09
C THR A 78 -3.52 23.79 -29.34
N ARG A 79 -4.00 23.69 -30.59
CA ARG A 79 -5.42 23.89 -30.92
C ARG A 79 -6.32 22.84 -30.29
N ARG A 80 -5.86 21.59 -30.15
CA ARG A 80 -6.61 20.54 -29.45
C ARG A 80 -6.68 20.77 -27.95
N CYS A 81 -5.58 21.17 -27.31
CA CYS A 81 -5.60 21.53 -25.89
C CYS A 81 -6.59 22.67 -25.61
N ILE A 82 -6.55 23.74 -26.41
CA ILE A 82 -7.49 24.88 -26.29
C ILE A 82 -8.95 24.45 -26.51
N ALA A 83 -9.21 23.60 -27.51
CA ALA A 83 -10.56 23.10 -27.77
C ALA A 83 -11.10 22.21 -26.64
N TRP A 84 -10.23 21.42 -26.00
CA TRP A 84 -10.58 20.60 -24.83
C TRP A 84 -10.87 21.48 -23.61
N LEU A 85 -9.98 22.42 -23.28
CA LEU A 85 -10.14 23.35 -22.15
C LEU A 85 -11.41 24.20 -22.27
N ARG A 86 -11.73 24.71 -23.47
CA ARG A 86 -12.97 25.47 -23.72
C ARG A 86 -14.24 24.64 -23.58
N LYS A 87 -14.18 23.31 -23.73
CA LYS A 87 -15.32 22.41 -23.52
C LYS A 87 -15.58 22.13 -22.02
N LYS A 88 -14.64 22.51 -21.14
CA LYS A 88 -14.66 22.19 -19.69
C LYS A 88 -14.95 23.39 -18.78
N GLN A 89 -15.35 24.55 -19.32
CA GLN A 89 -15.77 25.74 -18.54
C GLN A 89 -17.30 25.86 -18.47
N PRO A 90 -17.95 25.47 -17.36
CA PRO A 90 -19.28 25.97 -17.00
C PRO A 90 -19.21 27.40 -16.41
N ARG A 91 -20.33 28.12 -16.43
CA ARG A 91 -20.49 29.43 -15.75
C ARG A 91 -20.48 29.24 -14.23
N THR A 92 -19.96 30.23 -13.52
CA THR A 92 -19.89 30.30 -12.04
C THR A 92 -21.26 30.40 -11.37
N THR A 93 -21.55 29.53 -10.39
CA THR A 93 -22.46 29.76 -9.24
C THR A 93 -22.00 28.93 -8.03
N SER A 94 -22.28 29.47 -6.84
CA SER A 94 -22.06 29.00 -5.44
C SER A 94 -21.89 27.51 -5.12
N LEU A 95 -21.09 27.25 -4.09
CA LEU A 95 -20.93 25.96 -3.39
C LEU A 95 -21.78 25.93 -2.12
N ASP A 96 -22.71 24.99 -2.02
CA ASP A 96 -23.23 24.43 -0.76
C ASP A 96 -23.99 23.11 -1.05
N ALA A 97 -23.96 22.17 -0.09
CA ALA A 97 -24.67 20.87 -0.02
C ALA A 97 -24.06 19.61 -0.67
N MET A 98 -23.23 18.87 0.09
CA MET A 98 -23.23 17.39 0.15
C MET A 98 -23.00 16.92 1.62
N PRO A 99 -23.64 15.82 2.13
CA PRO A 99 -23.64 15.50 3.57
C PRO A 99 -22.53 14.54 4.07
N ALA A 100 -22.30 14.56 5.38
CA ALA A 100 -21.09 14.04 6.04
C ALA A 100 -20.93 12.50 6.16
N ALA A 101 -21.93 11.68 5.81
CA ALA A 101 -21.84 10.21 5.96
C ALA A 101 -21.17 9.48 4.78
N GLN A 102 -20.48 10.19 3.87
CA GLN A 102 -20.09 9.65 2.55
C GLN A 102 -18.59 9.71 2.19
N ILE A 103 -17.70 10.19 3.08
CA ILE A 103 -16.24 10.18 2.83
C ILE A 103 -15.47 9.28 3.81
N GLU A 104 -15.99 9.02 5.02
CA GLU A 104 -15.34 8.11 5.98
C GLU A 104 -15.20 6.69 5.41
N GLU A 105 -16.25 6.16 4.77
CA GLU A 105 -16.27 4.82 4.18
C GLU A 105 -15.38 4.68 2.92
N LEU A 106 -15.22 5.75 2.13
CA LEU A 106 -14.24 5.78 1.04
C LEU A 106 -12.79 5.85 1.54
N SER A 107 -12.56 6.21 2.81
CA SER A 107 -11.23 6.21 3.43
C SER A 107 -10.85 4.91 4.15
N TYR A 108 -11.74 3.90 4.16
CA TYR A 108 -11.50 2.60 4.79
C TYR A 108 -11.32 1.44 3.78
N VAL A 109 -11.84 1.56 2.56
CA VAL A 109 -11.84 0.47 1.55
C VAL A 109 -10.69 0.55 0.53
N GLU A 110 -9.92 1.64 0.51
CA GLU A 110 -8.77 1.80 -0.41
C GLU A 110 -7.42 1.31 0.18
N TYR A 111 -7.47 0.55 1.28
CA TYR A 111 -6.29 -0.05 1.93
C TYR A 111 -6.01 -1.49 1.44
N ASP A 112 -5.91 -1.69 0.12
CA ASP A 112 -5.40 -2.96 -0.46
C ASP A 112 -4.30 -2.71 -1.50
N GLY A 113 -3.05 -2.68 -1.01
CA GLY A 113 -1.87 -3.27 -1.66
C GLY A 113 -1.34 -2.76 -3.01
N ARG A 114 -1.98 -1.86 -3.76
CA ARG A 114 -1.68 -1.71 -5.21
C ARG A 114 -1.30 -0.34 -5.79
N CYS A 115 -1.48 0.79 -5.10
CA CYS A 115 -1.29 2.12 -5.73
C CYS A 115 0.05 2.83 -5.42
N ALA A 116 1.07 2.14 -4.87
CA ALA A 116 2.31 2.80 -4.46
C ALA A 116 3.16 3.33 -5.63
N GLU A 117 3.27 2.59 -6.73
CA GLU A 117 4.10 2.98 -7.89
C GLU A 117 3.44 4.07 -8.74
N ASP A 118 2.13 3.96 -9.00
CA ASP A 118 1.37 5.02 -9.67
C ASP A 118 1.38 6.32 -8.86
N ALA A 119 1.27 6.24 -7.52
CA ALA A 119 1.33 7.41 -6.66
C ALA A 119 2.70 8.14 -6.70
N ASP A 120 3.83 7.44 -6.70
CA ASP A 120 5.15 8.06 -6.84
C ASP A 120 5.35 8.69 -8.24
N LEU A 121 4.84 8.03 -9.28
CA LEU A 121 4.93 8.53 -10.66
C LEU A 121 4.04 9.75 -10.89
N GLU A 122 2.80 9.75 -10.38
CA GLU A 122 1.92 10.91 -10.35
C GLU A 122 2.47 12.04 -9.47
N PHE A 123 3.09 11.70 -8.34
CA PHE A 123 3.74 12.67 -7.46
C PHE A 123 4.89 13.39 -8.15
N LYS A 124 5.81 12.66 -8.81
CA LYS A 124 6.89 13.23 -9.63
C LYS A 124 6.35 14.11 -10.76
N ARG A 125 5.28 13.68 -11.44
CA ARG A 125 4.58 14.48 -12.46
C ARG A 125 3.98 15.77 -11.88
N ALA A 126 3.37 15.71 -10.70
CA ALA A 126 2.81 16.88 -10.01
C ALA A 126 3.89 17.87 -9.56
N ALA A 127 5.04 17.39 -9.09
CA ALA A 127 6.18 18.25 -8.74
C ALA A 127 6.73 19.00 -9.97
N VAL A 128 6.94 18.30 -11.09
CA VAL A 128 7.34 18.90 -12.37
C VAL A 128 6.32 19.93 -12.86
N LYS A 129 5.03 19.64 -12.74
CA LYS A 129 3.95 20.57 -13.10
C LYS A 129 4.02 21.86 -12.28
N ARG A 130 4.21 21.77 -10.96
CA ARG A 130 4.38 22.94 -10.06
C ARG A 130 5.63 23.76 -10.39
N LEU A 131 6.74 23.13 -10.76
CA LEU A 131 7.94 23.85 -11.24
C LEU A 131 7.66 24.60 -12.54
N LEU A 132 7.04 23.94 -13.52
CA LEU A 132 6.68 24.53 -14.80
C LEU A 132 5.69 25.70 -14.64
N GLU A 133 4.76 25.63 -13.68
CA GLU A 133 3.79 26.69 -13.39
C GLU A 133 4.43 28.03 -12.98
N LYS A 134 5.63 28.01 -12.36
CA LYS A 134 6.43 29.21 -12.04
C LYS A 134 6.94 29.96 -13.28
N LEU A 135 6.93 29.34 -14.47
CA LEU A 135 7.47 29.91 -15.70
C LEU A 135 6.39 30.54 -16.59
N PRO A 136 6.65 31.71 -17.22
CA PRO A 136 5.86 32.23 -18.34
C PRO A 136 5.73 31.20 -19.46
N GLU A 137 4.62 31.20 -20.23
CA GLU A 137 4.34 30.15 -21.23
C GLU A 137 5.47 29.98 -22.27
N SER A 138 6.12 31.07 -22.66
CA SER A 138 7.25 31.09 -23.60
C SER A 138 8.48 30.36 -23.07
N GLU A 139 8.73 30.45 -21.76
CA GLU A 139 9.85 29.84 -21.04
C GLU A 139 9.51 28.39 -20.67
N ARG A 140 8.30 28.17 -20.15
CA ARG A 140 7.72 26.86 -19.82
C ARG A 140 7.76 25.89 -21.01
N THR A 141 7.33 26.34 -22.19
CA THR A 141 7.30 25.51 -23.41
C THR A 141 8.71 25.09 -23.82
N VAL A 142 9.69 25.99 -23.74
CA VAL A 142 11.08 25.71 -24.11
C VAL A 142 11.76 24.77 -23.10
N VAL A 143 11.54 24.97 -21.79
CA VAL A 143 12.01 24.04 -20.74
C VAL A 143 11.41 22.64 -20.92
N THR A 144 10.11 22.56 -21.20
CA THR A 144 9.40 21.29 -21.42
C THR A 144 9.96 20.52 -22.62
N MET A 145 10.22 21.21 -23.74
CA MET A 145 10.84 20.59 -24.92
C MET A 145 12.30 20.20 -24.67
N HIS A 146 13.07 21.01 -23.93
CA HIS A 146 14.49 20.77 -23.73
C HIS A 146 14.78 19.66 -22.72
N TYR A 147 14.21 19.71 -21.52
CA TYR A 147 14.51 18.78 -20.43
C TYR A 147 13.63 17.53 -20.47
N LEU A 148 12.31 17.70 -20.60
CA LEU A 148 11.35 16.58 -20.53
C LEU A 148 11.14 15.87 -21.87
N SER A 149 11.56 16.49 -22.98
CA SER A 149 11.52 15.88 -24.32
C SER A 149 12.91 15.71 -24.96
N GLU A 150 13.99 16.01 -24.21
CA GLU A 150 15.40 15.88 -24.62
C GLU A 150 15.74 16.57 -25.97
N MET A 151 15.02 17.63 -26.34
CA MET A 151 15.22 18.27 -27.64
C MET A 151 16.40 19.26 -27.61
N PRO A 152 17.31 19.22 -28.61
CA PRO A 152 18.34 20.23 -28.75
C PRO A 152 17.73 21.58 -29.15
N CYS A 153 18.37 22.68 -28.74
CA CYS A 153 17.87 24.04 -28.94
C CYS A 153 17.54 24.36 -30.40
N GLU A 154 18.32 23.80 -31.32
CA GLU A 154 18.21 23.96 -32.76
C GLU A 154 16.90 23.33 -33.27
N LYS A 155 16.53 22.12 -32.80
CA LYS A 155 15.24 21.47 -33.11
C LYS A 155 14.04 22.20 -32.50
N ILE A 156 14.20 22.76 -31.30
CA ILE A 156 13.18 23.60 -30.67
C ILE A 156 12.96 24.88 -31.49
N SER A 157 14.03 25.48 -32.01
CA SER A 157 13.98 26.70 -32.84
C SER A 157 13.22 26.47 -34.15
N GLU A 158 13.49 25.36 -34.84
CA GLU A 158 12.74 24.91 -36.02
C GLU A 158 11.25 24.70 -35.71
N SER A 159 10.95 24.02 -34.60
CA SER A 159 9.58 23.63 -34.23
C SER A 159 8.71 24.80 -33.77
N LEU A 160 9.31 25.81 -33.11
CA LEU A 160 8.61 26.99 -32.61
C LEU A 160 8.67 28.19 -33.56
N GLY A 161 9.47 28.15 -34.62
CA GLY A 161 9.62 29.24 -35.59
C GLY A 161 10.29 30.49 -35.01
N VAL A 162 11.26 30.32 -34.10
CA VAL A 162 12.01 31.40 -33.43
C VAL A 162 13.51 31.17 -33.59
N SER A 163 14.35 32.19 -33.38
CA SER A 163 15.81 32.02 -33.50
C SER A 163 16.39 31.09 -32.42
N PRO A 164 17.49 30.35 -32.68
CA PRO A 164 18.19 29.58 -31.66
C PRO A 164 18.63 30.42 -30.45
N ASN A 165 18.98 31.69 -30.67
CA ASN A 165 19.35 32.63 -29.60
C ASN A 165 18.14 32.98 -28.72
N THR A 166 16.93 33.07 -29.31
CA THR A 166 15.68 33.25 -28.56
C THR A 166 15.38 32.04 -27.68
N VAL A 167 15.64 30.81 -28.17
CA VAL A 167 15.50 29.57 -27.38
C VAL A 167 16.49 29.56 -26.22
N LYS A 168 17.77 29.83 -26.48
CA LYS A 168 18.85 29.87 -25.46
C LYS A 168 18.59 30.95 -24.40
N SER A 169 18.11 32.14 -24.80
CA SER A 169 17.72 33.21 -23.88
C SER A 169 16.53 32.82 -22.99
N ARG A 170 15.50 32.16 -23.54
CA ARG A 170 14.36 31.65 -22.76
C ARG A 170 14.76 30.56 -21.77
N LEU A 171 15.64 29.63 -22.15
CA LEU A 171 16.21 28.65 -21.21
C LEU A 171 16.98 29.33 -20.08
N HIS A 172 17.83 30.32 -20.40
CA HIS A 172 18.63 31.02 -19.39
C HIS A 172 17.76 31.73 -18.35
N ARG A 173 16.73 32.47 -18.79
CA ARG A 173 15.76 33.11 -17.87
C ARG A 173 14.94 32.10 -17.08
N ALA A 174 14.54 30.98 -17.70
CA ALA A 174 13.84 29.92 -17.00
C ALA A 174 14.69 29.29 -15.88
N ARG A 175 15.99 29.03 -16.13
CA ARG A 175 16.94 28.54 -15.12
C ARG A 175 17.08 29.51 -13.95
N GLN A 176 17.19 30.81 -14.23
CA GLN A 176 17.21 31.85 -13.19
C GLN A 176 15.92 31.84 -12.35
N ARG A 177 14.74 31.71 -12.98
CA ARG A 177 13.44 31.63 -12.27
C ARG A 177 13.24 30.33 -11.48
N LEU A 178 13.91 29.24 -11.88
CA LEU A 178 13.87 27.96 -11.17
C LEU A 178 14.93 27.83 -10.07
N ALA A 179 15.85 28.80 -9.93
CA ALA A 179 16.76 28.96 -8.80
C ALA A 179 17.49 27.66 -8.35
N GLY A 180 17.96 26.85 -9.31
CA GLY A 180 18.68 25.59 -9.04
C GLY A 180 17.80 24.33 -8.97
N GLN A 181 16.47 24.44 -9.00
CA GLN A 181 15.53 23.29 -9.02
C GLN A 181 15.51 22.52 -10.36
N GLU A 182 16.55 22.65 -11.19
CA GLU A 182 16.63 22.03 -12.52
C GLU A 182 17.06 20.55 -12.50
N ALA A 183 17.69 20.07 -11.43
CA ALA A 183 18.03 18.66 -11.24
C ALA A 183 16.78 17.76 -11.31
N LEU A 184 15.68 18.18 -10.66
CA LEU A 184 14.40 17.46 -10.68
C LEU A 184 13.82 17.33 -12.10
N LEU A 185 14.10 18.28 -13.00
CA LEU A 185 13.65 18.22 -14.41
C LEU A 185 14.50 17.26 -15.26
N HIS A 186 15.74 16.96 -14.85
CA HIS A 186 16.60 15.95 -15.46
C HIS A 186 16.28 14.54 -14.95
N GLU A 187 16.10 14.37 -13.64
CA GLU A 187 15.74 13.08 -13.02
C GLU A 187 14.36 12.58 -13.50
N THR A 188 13.44 13.49 -13.81
CA THR A 188 12.09 13.14 -14.30
C THR A 188 11.98 12.98 -15.82
N SER A 189 13.06 13.12 -16.61
CA SER A 189 13.01 12.81 -18.06
C SER A 189 12.60 11.36 -18.33
N GLY A 190 12.90 10.43 -17.41
CA GLY A 190 12.45 9.03 -17.47
C GLY A 190 10.99 8.78 -17.06
N VAL A 191 10.34 9.73 -16.36
CA VAL A 191 8.95 9.61 -15.84
C VAL A 191 7.89 9.86 -16.93
N PHE A 192 8.30 10.53 -18.01
CA PHE A 192 7.47 10.83 -19.19
C PHE A 192 7.73 9.88 -20.36
N GLN A 193 7.92 8.59 -20.07
CA GLN A 193 7.89 7.56 -21.10
C GLN A 193 6.53 7.57 -21.80
N VAL A 194 6.56 7.56 -23.13
CA VAL A 194 5.35 7.36 -23.93
C VAL A 194 4.91 5.91 -23.75
N PRO A 195 3.64 5.61 -23.46
CA PRO A 195 3.17 4.23 -23.36
C PRO A 195 3.57 3.43 -24.61
N PRO A 196 4.18 2.23 -24.48
CA PRO A 196 4.66 1.47 -25.63
C PRO A 196 3.52 1.10 -26.61
N THR A 197 2.29 1.07 -26.10
CA THR A 197 1.05 0.89 -26.84
C THR A 197 0.62 2.12 -27.65
N LEU A 198 1.12 3.33 -27.39
CA LEU A 198 0.62 4.58 -28.01
C LEU A 198 0.77 4.57 -29.53
N THR A 199 1.96 4.21 -30.05
CA THR A 199 2.16 4.08 -31.51
C THR A 199 1.20 3.05 -32.10
N ALA A 200 1.05 1.89 -31.46
CA ALA A 200 0.16 0.83 -31.93
C ALA A 200 -1.31 1.26 -31.91
N ASN A 201 -1.74 2.00 -30.89
CA ASN A 201 -3.09 2.57 -30.77
C ASN A 201 -3.37 3.61 -31.87
N ILE A 202 -2.39 4.48 -32.16
CA ILE A 202 -2.46 5.42 -33.29
C ILE A 202 -2.57 4.65 -34.61
N MET A 203 -1.68 3.69 -34.89
CA MET A 203 -1.70 2.95 -36.14
C MET A 203 -2.95 2.08 -36.32
N LYS A 204 -3.46 1.46 -35.24
CA LYS A 204 -4.74 0.72 -35.23
C LYS A 204 -5.94 1.62 -35.53
N LYS A 205 -5.89 2.90 -35.14
CA LYS A 205 -6.90 3.91 -35.51
C LYS A 205 -6.67 4.46 -36.92
N VAL A 206 -5.43 4.53 -37.41
CA VAL A 206 -5.08 4.91 -38.79
C VAL A 206 -5.55 3.86 -39.80
N ALA A 207 -5.29 2.58 -39.58
CA ALA A 207 -5.72 1.47 -40.45
C ALA A 207 -7.26 1.32 -40.57
N ARG A 208 -8.03 1.99 -39.70
CA ARG A 208 -9.50 2.09 -39.76
C ARG A 208 -9.99 3.30 -40.57
N ILE A 209 -9.10 4.21 -40.95
CA ILE A 209 -9.39 5.30 -41.87
C ILE A 209 -9.20 4.72 -43.28
N GLN A 210 -10.29 4.35 -43.95
CA GLN A 210 -10.21 3.86 -45.33
C GLN A 210 -9.41 4.86 -46.19
N PRO A 211 -8.38 4.42 -46.94
CA PRO A 211 -7.68 5.28 -47.86
C PRO A 211 -8.67 5.74 -48.94
N THR A 212 -8.86 7.04 -49.09
CA THR A 212 -9.60 7.58 -50.22
C THR A 212 -8.81 7.22 -51.47
N PRO A 213 -9.36 6.42 -52.42
CA PRO A 213 -8.60 6.05 -53.61
C PRO A 213 -8.21 7.32 -54.38
N PRO A 214 -7.03 7.36 -55.03
CA PRO A 214 -6.70 8.45 -55.92
C PRO A 214 -7.81 8.56 -56.98
N PRO A 215 -8.21 9.79 -57.39
CA PRO A 215 -9.34 9.97 -58.28
C PRO A 215 -9.09 9.28 -59.61
N ALA A 216 -9.69 8.10 -59.78
CA ALA A 216 -9.60 7.32 -61.00
C ALA A 216 -10.25 8.13 -62.13
N GLY A 217 -9.42 8.67 -63.02
CA GLY A 217 -9.88 9.43 -64.17
C GLY A 217 -10.88 8.61 -64.99
N LYS A 218 -12.12 9.09 -65.06
CA LYS A 218 -13.17 8.56 -65.92
C LYS A 218 -13.78 9.69 -66.77
N PRO A 219 -14.30 9.37 -67.96
CA PRO A 219 -14.06 10.21 -69.13
C PRO A 219 -15.08 11.35 -69.32
N LEU A 220 -14.67 12.32 -70.14
CA LEU A 220 -15.51 13.37 -70.72
C LEU A 220 -16.67 12.81 -71.56
N SER A 221 -17.91 13.11 -71.19
CA SER A 221 -19.04 13.34 -72.11
C SER A 221 -20.30 13.85 -71.37
N PRO A 222 -21.28 14.48 -72.04
CA PRO A 222 -21.70 15.82 -71.61
C PRO A 222 -23.21 15.98 -71.33
N TRP A 223 -23.64 17.25 -71.14
CA TRP A 223 -25.00 17.78 -70.94
C TRP A 223 -25.50 17.71 -69.46
N VAL A 224 -25.63 18.82 -68.69
CA VAL A 224 -26.54 20.02 -68.77
C VAL A 224 -27.90 19.72 -68.09
N PHE A 225 -28.46 20.46 -67.11
CA PHE A 225 -28.27 21.86 -66.60
C PHE A 225 -28.44 21.97 -65.05
N SER A 226 -28.13 23.16 -64.48
CA SER A 226 -28.57 23.69 -63.14
C SER A 226 -27.99 23.00 -61.88
N VAL A 227 -27.31 23.65 -60.93
CA VAL A 227 -27.52 25.00 -60.37
C VAL A 227 -26.18 25.76 -60.23
N THR A 228 -25.95 26.82 -61.01
CA THR A 228 -24.71 27.62 -61.01
C THR A 228 -24.86 29.08 -60.59
N SER A 229 -26.05 29.53 -60.17
CA SER A 229 -26.33 30.97 -59.96
C SER A 229 -26.03 31.53 -58.56
N THR A 230 -25.81 30.71 -57.52
CA THR A 230 -25.69 31.21 -56.12
C THR A 230 -24.27 31.44 -55.63
N LEU A 231 -23.25 30.81 -56.23
CA LEU A 231 -21.86 30.88 -55.74
C LEU A 231 -21.01 31.98 -56.40
N LEU A 232 -21.35 32.43 -57.61
CA LEU A 232 -20.57 33.45 -58.31
C LEU A 232 -20.71 34.85 -57.69
N LEU A 233 -21.86 35.17 -57.07
CA LEU A 233 -22.13 36.50 -56.49
C LEU A 233 -21.29 36.78 -55.23
N ILE A 234 -20.91 35.73 -54.49
CA ILE A 234 -20.04 35.81 -53.30
C ILE A 234 -18.57 36.06 -53.70
N LEU A 235 -18.18 35.65 -54.91
CA LEU A 235 -16.80 35.80 -55.42
C LEU A 235 -16.54 37.20 -56.00
N VAL A 236 -17.58 37.90 -56.48
CA VAL A 236 -17.48 39.28 -57.01
C VAL A 236 -17.58 40.35 -55.91
N THR A 237 -18.11 40.02 -54.72
CA THR A 237 -18.36 40.98 -53.62
C THR A 237 -17.22 41.12 -52.59
N GLY A 238 -15.99 40.75 -52.94
CA GLY A 238 -14.77 41.28 -52.28
C GLY A 238 -14.51 40.88 -50.83
N LEU A 239 -15.25 39.92 -50.25
CA LEU A 239 -15.15 39.54 -48.83
C LEU A 239 -14.38 38.22 -48.57
N GLY A 240 -13.75 37.62 -49.58
CA GLY A 240 -13.08 36.32 -49.47
C GLY A 240 -11.59 36.32 -49.06
N THR A 241 -10.87 37.44 -49.14
CA THR A 241 -9.39 37.43 -49.12
C THR A 241 -8.73 37.67 -47.77
N ARG A 242 -9.46 38.09 -46.72
CA ARG A 242 -8.89 38.35 -45.38
C ARG A 242 -8.65 37.10 -44.51
N ALA A 243 -9.13 35.92 -44.91
CA ALA A 243 -9.01 34.68 -44.12
C ALA A 243 -7.70 33.91 -44.33
N LEU A 244 -7.01 34.07 -45.47
CA LEU A 244 -5.85 33.24 -45.84
C LEU A 244 -4.50 33.74 -45.31
N PHE A 245 -4.38 35.02 -44.92
CA PHE A 245 -3.11 35.60 -44.45
C PHE A 245 -2.87 35.55 -42.92
N ARG A 246 -3.78 34.97 -42.13
CA ARG A 246 -3.59 34.81 -40.66
C ARG A 246 -2.76 33.58 -40.24
N PHE A 247 -2.13 32.86 -41.18
CA PHE A 247 -1.50 31.56 -40.91
C PHE A 247 0.02 31.57 -40.68
N GLN A 248 0.71 32.72 -40.74
CA GLN A 248 2.18 32.79 -40.59
C GLN A 248 2.68 34.03 -39.81
N GLN A 249 2.19 34.25 -38.58
CA GLN A 249 2.76 35.22 -37.64
C GLN A 249 2.99 34.51 -36.28
N PRO A 250 4.21 34.54 -35.73
CA PRO A 250 4.49 33.97 -34.41
C PRO A 250 3.89 34.84 -33.30
N TYR A 251 3.45 34.19 -32.22
CA TYR A 251 2.77 34.82 -31.08
C TYR A 251 3.79 35.53 -30.16
N SER A 252 3.47 36.76 -29.71
CA SER A 252 4.27 37.52 -28.73
C SER A 252 3.72 37.34 -27.31
N LEU A 253 4.56 37.44 -26.28
CA LEU A 253 4.26 37.01 -24.90
C LEU A 253 4.81 37.95 -23.79
N ASP A 254 5.21 39.18 -24.12
CA ASP A 254 5.87 40.09 -23.15
C ASP A 254 4.90 41.15 -22.58
N ALA A 255 4.66 41.08 -21.26
CA ALA A 255 4.08 42.15 -20.42
C ALA A 255 4.53 41.96 -18.95
N THR A 256 4.79 43.05 -18.23
CA THR A 256 5.49 43.09 -16.93
C THR A 256 4.63 43.64 -15.79
N ALA A 257 4.98 43.30 -14.54
CA ALA A 257 4.39 43.85 -13.31
C ALA A 257 5.48 44.09 -12.25
N GLU A 258 5.32 45.13 -11.42
CA GLU A 258 6.27 45.57 -10.38
C GLU A 258 5.84 45.17 -8.96
N MET A 259 6.77 45.27 -7.99
CA MET A 259 6.61 44.93 -6.57
C MET A 259 6.54 46.17 -5.68
N THR A 260 5.92 46.03 -4.50
CA THR A 260 6.17 46.88 -3.33
C THR A 260 6.21 46.01 -2.05
N ILE A 261 7.10 46.36 -1.10
CA ILE A 261 7.32 45.65 0.18
C ILE A 261 7.13 46.66 1.32
N GLU A 262 6.57 46.23 2.44
CA GLU A 262 6.74 46.90 3.75
C GLU A 262 7.11 45.88 4.84
N LEU A 263 7.88 46.35 5.84
CA LEU A 263 8.43 45.61 6.97
C LEU A 263 7.91 46.21 8.28
N VAL A 264 7.65 45.36 9.29
CA VAL A 264 7.37 45.81 10.67
C VAL A 264 8.09 44.90 11.67
N GLU A 265 8.78 45.50 12.64
CA GLU A 265 9.55 44.82 13.70
C GLU A 265 8.69 44.48 14.93
N ALA A 266 9.14 43.54 15.76
CA ALA A 266 8.55 43.21 17.06
C ALA A 266 9.63 43.05 18.16
N PRO A 267 9.38 43.45 19.42
CA PRO A 267 10.42 43.53 20.46
C PRO A 267 10.58 42.27 21.34
N VAL A 268 11.69 42.26 22.09
CA VAL A 268 12.26 41.14 22.87
C VAL A 268 11.66 41.00 24.28
N VAL A 269 11.59 39.77 24.80
CA VAL A 269 11.32 39.46 26.23
C VAL A 269 12.42 38.54 26.80
N LEU A 270 12.81 38.79 28.07
CA LEU A 270 13.89 38.10 28.79
C LEU A 270 13.40 36.86 29.60
N PRO A 271 14.26 35.86 29.87
CA PRO A 271 13.85 34.58 30.46
C PRO A 271 14.00 34.49 31.99
N LEU A 272 13.17 33.64 32.62
CA LEU A 272 13.32 33.16 33.99
C LEU A 272 13.66 31.65 34.00
N LYS A 273 14.44 31.20 34.98
CA LYS A 273 14.99 29.83 35.09
C LYS A 273 14.18 28.92 36.00
N LEU A 274 14.13 27.63 35.67
CA LEU A 274 13.72 26.53 36.57
C LEU A 274 14.59 25.27 36.33
N LYS A 275 14.44 24.26 37.21
CA LYS A 275 15.23 23.00 37.27
C LYS A 275 14.36 21.77 36.93
N PRO A 276 14.96 20.61 36.60
CA PRO A 276 14.27 19.53 35.85
C PRO A 276 13.77 18.33 36.71
N ASP A 277 13.24 17.33 35.98
CA ASP A 277 12.97 15.91 36.29
C ASP A 277 11.46 15.56 36.43
N ALA A 278 10.89 14.49 35.86
CA ALA A 278 11.28 13.59 34.75
C ALA A 278 9.99 12.94 34.15
N ARG A 279 9.96 12.58 32.85
CA ARG A 279 8.74 12.09 32.13
C ARG A 279 9.07 11.03 31.07
N THR A 280 8.22 10.03 30.86
CA THR A 280 8.35 9.03 29.77
C THR A 280 7.03 8.69 29.09
N GLN A 281 7.06 8.66 27.76
CA GLN A 281 5.99 8.27 26.84
C GLN A 281 6.65 7.67 25.58
N LEU A 282 5.85 7.06 24.70
CA LEU A 282 6.26 6.64 23.35
C LEU A 282 7.01 7.79 22.62
N GLY A 283 8.34 7.67 22.64
CA GLY A 283 9.34 8.35 21.84
C GLY A 283 9.29 9.87 21.74
N ASN A 284 9.68 10.59 22.80
CA ASN A 284 10.32 11.91 22.74
C ASN A 284 10.88 12.30 24.13
N ALA A 285 12.19 12.58 24.23
CA ALA A 285 12.80 13.12 25.45
C ALA A 285 14.12 13.85 25.14
N ASP A 286 14.23 15.08 25.66
CA ASP A 286 15.44 15.91 25.65
C ASP A 286 15.52 16.70 26.98
N VAL A 287 16.61 16.53 27.72
CA VAL A 287 16.96 17.27 28.95
C VAL A 287 18.51 17.37 29.03
N PRO A 288 19.10 18.53 29.40
CA PRO A 288 20.52 18.80 29.15
C PRO A 288 21.49 18.23 30.20
N GLY A 289 22.76 18.08 29.79
CA GLY A 289 23.74 17.22 30.46
C GLY A 289 24.49 17.78 31.68
N ARG A 290 25.31 16.90 32.27
CA ARG A 290 26.33 17.19 33.27
C ARG A 290 27.53 16.25 33.13
N ASP A 291 28.73 16.78 33.33
CA ASP A 291 29.99 16.10 33.06
C ASP A 291 30.45 15.08 34.13
N SER A 292 31.17 14.08 33.63
CA SER A 292 32.22 13.24 34.24
C SER A 292 32.35 13.13 35.78
N GLY A 293 32.27 11.90 36.28
CA GLY A 293 32.83 11.46 37.57
C GLY A 293 33.39 10.03 37.47
N THR A 294 34.58 9.78 38.00
CA THR A 294 35.36 8.54 37.75
C THR A 294 35.00 7.35 38.65
N GLY A 295 34.65 6.22 38.03
CA GLY A 295 35.13 4.86 38.30
C GLY A 295 35.02 4.22 39.71
N GLN A 296 34.37 3.05 39.77
CA GLN A 296 34.79 1.93 40.63
C GLN A 296 34.29 0.58 40.04
N GLN A 297 35.04 -0.51 40.30
CA GLN A 297 34.77 -1.84 39.74
C GLN A 297 33.60 -2.55 40.43
N PRO A 298 32.81 -3.39 39.73
CA PRO A 298 31.87 -4.30 40.37
C PRO A 298 32.60 -5.52 40.97
N GLY A 299 32.28 -5.85 42.23
CA GLY A 299 32.65 -7.13 42.85
C GLY A 299 31.78 -8.30 42.33
N PRO A 300 32.22 -9.55 42.48
CA PRO A 300 31.56 -10.69 41.85
C PRO A 300 30.24 -11.07 42.53
N SER A 301 29.18 -11.18 41.73
CA SER A 301 27.88 -11.70 42.13
C SER A 301 27.92 -13.21 42.38
N LEU A 302 27.27 -13.65 43.45
CA LEU A 302 27.16 -15.06 43.84
C LEU A 302 26.22 -15.82 42.90
N ILE A 303 26.76 -16.79 42.16
CA ILE A 303 25.98 -17.72 41.32
C ILE A 303 25.46 -18.88 42.20
N PRO A 304 24.15 -19.17 42.24
CA PRO A 304 23.63 -20.41 42.82
C PRO A 304 24.01 -21.59 41.91
N ARG A 305 24.62 -22.63 42.49
CA ARG A 305 24.97 -23.85 41.75
C ARG A 305 23.70 -24.61 41.33
N ILE A 306 23.54 -24.81 40.02
CA ILE A 306 22.55 -25.77 39.48
C ILE A 306 23.06 -27.20 39.75
N HIS A 307 22.18 -28.09 40.21
CA HIS A 307 22.52 -29.49 40.47
C HIS A 307 22.63 -30.28 39.15
N PRO A 308 23.73 -31.02 38.91
CA PRO A 308 23.88 -31.83 37.71
C PRO A 308 23.15 -33.18 37.88
N LYS A 309 21.86 -33.23 37.52
CA LYS A 309 21.13 -34.51 37.40
C LYS A 309 20.07 -34.62 36.31
N ASP A 310 19.74 -33.53 35.62
CA ASP A 310 18.76 -33.51 34.51
C ASP A 310 19.44 -33.35 33.13
N ILE A 311 20.61 -33.98 32.94
CA ILE A 311 21.24 -34.15 31.63
C ILE A 311 21.04 -35.60 31.21
N ASP A 312 19.95 -35.85 30.48
CA ASP A 312 19.74 -36.92 29.47
C ASP A 312 18.24 -37.14 29.20
N ALA A 313 17.50 -36.04 29.00
CA ALA A 313 16.23 -36.07 28.27
C ALA A 313 16.49 -35.61 26.83
N PRO A 314 16.11 -36.39 25.79
CA PRO A 314 16.22 -35.90 24.41
C PRO A 314 15.36 -34.65 24.26
N ALA A 315 15.93 -33.59 23.68
CA ALA A 315 15.23 -32.33 23.50
C ALA A 315 13.93 -32.56 22.70
N LYS A 316 12.80 -32.09 23.23
CA LYS A 316 11.56 -32.03 22.46
C LYS A 316 11.82 -31.23 21.17
N PRO A 317 11.26 -31.64 20.02
CA PRO A 317 11.40 -30.88 18.79
C PRO A 317 10.64 -29.55 18.93
N GLY A 318 11.38 -28.50 19.26
CA GLY A 318 10.86 -27.14 19.38
C GLY A 318 10.79 -26.45 18.01
N TRP A 319 9.85 -25.52 17.87
CA TRP A 319 9.80 -24.64 16.70
C TRP A 319 11.02 -23.73 16.65
N ILE A 320 11.67 -23.69 15.48
CA ILE A 320 12.75 -22.74 15.19
C ILE A 320 12.17 -21.65 14.30
N GLN A 321 12.18 -20.40 14.76
CA GLN A 321 11.85 -19.27 13.90
C GLN A 321 12.94 -19.13 12.84
N ALA A 322 12.55 -19.18 11.57
CA ALA A 322 13.45 -18.88 10.47
C ALA A 322 13.74 -17.37 10.44
N LYS A 323 14.89 -16.94 9.91
CA LYS A 323 15.23 -15.50 9.82
C LYS A 323 14.26 -14.71 8.96
N GLY A 324 13.51 -15.41 8.11
CA GLY A 324 12.39 -14.87 7.36
C GLY A 324 12.82 -13.96 6.20
N PRO A 325 11.93 -13.75 5.23
CA PRO A 325 12.02 -12.63 4.30
C PRO A 325 12.03 -11.28 5.04
N GLU A 326 12.66 -10.26 4.45
CA GLU A 326 12.64 -8.90 5.02
C GLU A 326 11.23 -8.30 5.06
N GLY A 327 10.92 -7.62 6.16
CA GLY A 327 9.68 -6.89 6.39
C GLY A 327 9.48 -6.56 7.88
N VAL A 328 8.42 -5.80 8.19
CA VAL A 328 7.81 -5.75 9.52
C VAL A 328 6.30 -5.60 9.42
N SER A 329 5.56 -6.18 10.36
CA SER A 329 4.16 -5.85 10.58
C SER A 329 4.00 -4.80 11.68
N ALA A 330 4.02 -3.53 11.29
CA ALA A 330 3.69 -2.36 12.12
C ALA A 330 4.21 -2.42 13.58
N PRO A 331 5.54 -2.36 13.78
CA PRO A 331 6.16 -2.47 15.10
C PRO A 331 5.80 -1.31 16.03
N GLY A 332 5.73 -1.61 17.32
CA GLY A 332 5.85 -0.59 18.36
C GLY A 332 7.30 -0.12 18.45
N LEU A 333 7.52 1.18 18.67
CA LEU A 333 8.85 1.76 18.78
C LEU A 333 9.01 2.42 20.16
N PHE A 334 10.08 2.09 20.88
CA PHE A 334 10.32 2.52 22.24
C PHE A 334 11.78 2.97 22.42
N ARG A 335 12.02 4.03 23.20
CA ARG A 335 13.36 4.51 23.54
C ARG A 335 13.50 4.44 25.06
N ALA A 336 14.48 3.68 25.53
CA ALA A 336 14.77 3.51 26.94
C ALA A 336 15.60 4.68 27.51
N SER A 337 15.66 4.77 28.84
CA SER A 337 16.41 5.81 29.57
C SER A 337 17.92 5.78 29.28
N ASP A 338 18.49 4.59 29.07
CA ASP A 338 19.89 4.34 28.68
C ASP A 338 20.22 4.75 27.22
N LYS A 339 19.23 5.25 26.48
CA LYS A 339 19.25 5.56 25.03
C LYS A 339 19.32 4.32 24.11
N SER A 340 19.18 3.10 24.63
CA SER A 340 18.89 1.94 23.79
C SER A 340 17.51 2.13 23.13
N PHE A 341 17.43 1.78 21.85
CA PHE A 341 16.20 1.86 21.08
C PHE A 341 15.63 0.46 20.87
N TYR A 342 14.31 0.31 20.93
CA TYR A 342 13.63 -0.98 20.90
C TYR A 342 12.49 -0.99 19.89
N ALA A 343 12.37 -2.09 19.15
CA ALA A 343 11.23 -2.40 18.30
C ALA A 343 10.48 -3.59 18.92
N VAL A 344 9.22 -3.36 19.25
CA VAL A 344 8.30 -4.38 19.75
C VAL A 344 7.52 -4.93 18.57
N MET A 345 7.83 -6.16 18.16
CA MET A 345 7.10 -6.91 17.16
C MET A 345 6.28 -7.99 17.85
N LYS A 346 5.17 -8.44 17.23
CA LYS A 346 4.37 -9.55 17.76
C LYS A 346 5.21 -10.79 18.07
N SER A 347 6.24 -11.04 17.26
CA SER A 347 7.18 -12.17 17.37
C SER A 347 8.26 -12.01 18.43
N GLY A 348 8.50 -10.80 18.96
CA GLY A 348 9.58 -10.56 19.90
C GLY A 348 10.03 -9.10 20.05
N LEU A 349 10.89 -8.89 21.04
CA LEU A 349 11.54 -7.61 21.32
C LEU A 349 12.91 -7.55 20.64
N TYR A 350 13.14 -6.48 19.89
CA TYR A 350 14.40 -6.20 19.21
C TYR A 350 15.01 -4.92 19.77
N ARG A 351 16.34 -4.83 19.77
CA ARG A 351 17.10 -3.67 20.24
C ARG A 351 18.06 -3.16 19.17
N LEU A 352 18.23 -1.85 19.14
CA LEU A 352 19.24 -1.14 18.39
C LEU A 352 20.07 -0.31 19.38
N THR A 353 21.38 -0.54 19.41
CA THR A 353 22.31 0.29 20.20
C THR A 353 22.75 1.50 19.39
N ALA A 354 23.20 2.58 20.04
CA ALA A 354 23.48 3.87 19.40
C ALA A 354 24.59 3.87 18.31
N GLN A 355 25.29 2.74 18.12
CA GLN A 355 26.36 2.57 17.12
C GLN A 355 26.07 1.41 16.14
N ALA A 356 24.93 0.73 16.27
CA ALA A 356 24.60 -0.43 15.46
C ALA A 356 23.97 -0.05 14.10
N ASP A 357 24.34 -0.81 13.07
CA ASP A 357 23.76 -0.79 11.73
C ASP A 357 22.67 -1.87 11.54
N ALA A 358 22.47 -2.74 12.52
CA ALA A 358 21.46 -3.79 12.52
C ALA A 358 20.75 -3.92 13.89
N TRP A 359 19.51 -4.39 13.84
CA TRP A 359 18.71 -4.77 14.99
C TRP A 359 19.13 -6.14 15.56
N GLU A 360 19.09 -6.27 16.87
CA GLU A 360 19.39 -7.49 17.62
C GLU A 360 18.10 -8.03 18.25
N LEU A 361 17.74 -9.30 18.02
CA LEU A 361 16.66 -9.97 18.76
C LEU A 361 17.08 -10.18 20.22
N ILE A 362 16.30 -9.64 21.16
CA ILE A 362 16.55 -9.76 22.61
C ILE A 362 15.76 -10.90 23.22
N SER A 363 14.47 -11.00 22.90
CA SER A 363 13.60 -12.09 23.33
C SER A 363 12.50 -12.36 22.29
N PRO A 364 12.27 -13.63 21.90
CA PRO A 364 11.04 -13.98 21.19
C PRO A 364 9.83 -13.84 22.13
N SER A 365 8.64 -13.63 21.56
CA SER A 365 7.40 -13.65 22.35
C SER A 365 7.12 -15.05 22.94
N GLY A 366 7.39 -16.10 22.16
CA GLY A 366 7.15 -17.49 22.52
C GLY A 366 5.88 -18.07 21.89
N PRO A 367 5.67 -19.40 21.97
CA PRO A 367 4.49 -20.04 21.39
C PRO A 367 3.20 -19.55 22.06
N ASN A 368 2.13 -19.44 21.27
CA ASN A 368 0.80 -18.93 21.68
C ASN A 368 0.78 -17.53 22.32
N ARG A 369 1.88 -16.76 22.29
CA ARG A 369 1.98 -15.40 22.83
C ARG A 369 2.42 -14.42 21.74
N GLU A 370 1.68 -13.32 21.58
CA GLU A 370 2.09 -12.21 20.72
C GLU A 370 2.31 -10.96 21.58
N PHE A 371 3.42 -10.25 21.37
CA PHE A 371 3.65 -8.96 22.01
C PHE A 371 2.81 -7.86 21.35
N SER A 372 2.30 -6.95 22.16
CA SER A 372 1.59 -5.77 21.72
C SER A 372 2.50 -4.54 21.68
N ARG A 373 2.11 -3.53 20.90
CA ARG A 373 2.95 -2.36 20.57
C ARG A 373 3.26 -1.43 21.75
N ALA A 374 2.59 -1.60 22.89
CA ALA A 374 2.73 -0.76 24.07
C ALA A 374 3.73 -1.37 25.06
N MET A 375 4.84 -0.66 25.24
CA MET A 375 5.87 -0.94 26.25
C MET A 375 6.22 0.37 26.96
N VAL A 376 6.53 0.29 28.26
CA VAL A 376 6.90 1.43 29.11
C VAL A 376 8.00 1.00 30.07
N GLU A 377 8.87 1.94 30.45
CA GLU A 377 9.93 1.76 31.43
C GLU A 377 9.64 2.59 32.68
N ARG A 378 9.88 2.00 33.85
CA ARG A 378 9.91 2.68 35.15
C ARG A 378 10.91 1.98 36.06
N GLU A 379 11.78 2.75 36.72
CA GLU A 379 12.70 2.24 37.75
C GLU A 379 13.49 1.00 37.27
N ASP A 380 14.15 1.14 36.10
CA ASP A 380 14.91 0.11 35.37
C ASP A 380 14.13 -1.18 35.03
N THR A 381 12.79 -1.14 35.15
CA THR A 381 11.88 -2.24 34.84
C THR A 381 11.07 -1.91 33.59
N PHE A 382 11.10 -2.80 32.59
CA PHE A 382 10.23 -2.72 31.42
C PHE A 382 8.91 -3.44 31.69
N TYR A 383 7.80 -2.81 31.31
CA TYR A 383 6.45 -3.39 31.32
C TYR A 383 5.93 -3.43 29.90
N LEU A 384 5.46 -4.60 29.46
CA LEU A 384 5.02 -4.86 28.09
C LEU A 384 3.68 -5.60 28.09
N LEU A 385 2.75 -5.18 27.23
CA LEU A 385 1.50 -5.88 27.02
C LEU A 385 1.68 -7.01 26.00
N ALA A 386 1.12 -8.18 26.27
CA ALA A 386 0.91 -9.24 25.29
C ALA A 386 -0.58 -9.35 24.90
N SER A 387 -0.97 -10.39 24.17
CA SER A 387 -2.34 -10.65 23.73
C SER A 387 -3.38 -10.50 24.86
N ASP A 388 -3.15 -11.14 26.00
CA ASP A 388 -4.09 -11.32 27.12
C ASP A 388 -3.48 -11.02 28.51
N GLU A 389 -2.18 -10.72 28.58
CA GLU A 389 -1.43 -10.53 29.84
C GLU A 389 -0.52 -9.28 29.86
N LEU A 390 -0.15 -8.86 31.07
CA LEU A 390 0.88 -7.87 31.34
C LEU A 390 2.17 -8.57 31.79
N LEU A 391 3.29 -8.23 31.14
CA LEU A 391 4.62 -8.76 31.42
C LEU A 391 5.52 -7.68 32.04
N ALA A 392 6.47 -8.10 32.87
CA ALA A 392 7.56 -7.25 33.37
C ALA A 392 8.93 -7.91 33.22
N SER A 393 9.95 -7.10 32.98
CA SER A 393 11.35 -7.51 32.85
C SER A 393 12.28 -6.51 33.55
N THR A 394 13.24 -7.02 34.33
CA THR A 394 14.27 -6.25 35.04
C THR A 394 15.67 -6.44 34.44
N ASP A 395 15.76 -7.07 33.26
CA ASP A 395 17.01 -7.43 32.59
C ASP A 395 17.10 -6.92 31.14
N ASN A 396 16.44 -5.78 30.89
CA ASN A 396 16.30 -5.12 29.59
C ASN A 396 15.55 -5.94 28.54
N GLY A 397 14.51 -6.66 28.98
CA GLY A 397 13.58 -7.38 28.12
C GLY A 397 14.05 -8.78 27.67
N LYS A 398 15.02 -9.39 28.35
CA LYS A 398 15.50 -10.74 28.01
C LYS A 398 14.62 -11.83 28.62
N ILE A 399 14.22 -11.64 29.87
CA ILE A 399 13.33 -12.53 30.62
C ILE A 399 12.08 -11.77 31.05
N TRP A 400 10.91 -12.35 30.77
CA TRP A 400 9.61 -11.78 31.08
C TRP A 400 8.90 -12.56 32.17
N THR A 401 8.46 -11.87 33.21
CA THR A 401 7.60 -12.39 34.28
C THR A 401 6.15 -11.93 34.04
N VAL A 402 5.20 -12.85 34.14
CA VAL A 402 3.76 -12.52 34.05
C VAL A 402 3.30 -11.85 35.34
N LEU A 403 2.68 -10.68 35.24
CA LEU A 403 2.11 -9.96 36.40
C LEU A 403 0.62 -10.26 36.62
N GLY A 404 -0.14 -10.41 35.53
CA GLY A 404 -1.57 -10.66 35.56
C GLY A 404 -2.21 -10.54 34.17
N SER A 405 -3.48 -10.92 34.06
CA SER A 405 -4.27 -10.75 32.84
C SER A 405 -4.60 -9.27 32.61
N ARG A 406 -4.76 -8.86 31.34
CA ARG A 406 -5.23 -7.52 30.96
C ARG A 406 -6.66 -7.58 30.38
N PRO A 407 -7.42 -6.47 30.45
CA PRO A 407 -8.61 -6.28 29.64
C PRO A 407 -8.35 -6.47 28.14
N GLU A 408 -9.29 -7.11 27.44
CA GLU A 408 -9.25 -7.31 26.00
C GLU A 408 -9.41 -6.00 25.22
N GLY A 409 -8.93 -6.01 23.97
CA GLY A 409 -9.03 -4.88 23.03
C GLY A 409 -7.67 -4.31 22.63
N ASP A 410 -7.71 -3.40 21.65
CA ASP A 410 -6.54 -2.76 21.05
C ASP A 410 -5.94 -1.66 21.96
N PRO A 411 -4.70 -1.81 22.47
CA PRO A 411 -4.08 -0.77 23.27
C PRO A 411 -3.59 0.41 22.41
N VAL A 412 -3.80 1.61 22.96
CA VAL A 412 -3.25 2.89 22.49
C VAL A 412 -1.98 3.22 23.29
N ALA A 413 -2.01 3.03 24.61
CA ALA A 413 -0.87 3.29 25.50
C ALA A 413 -0.96 2.47 26.80
N LEU A 414 0.19 2.18 27.40
CA LEU A 414 0.34 1.77 28.80
C LEU A 414 1.09 2.90 29.52
N ILE A 415 0.50 3.45 30.57
CA ILE A 415 1.00 4.63 31.29
C ILE A 415 1.13 4.28 32.77
N ILE A 416 2.14 4.80 33.44
CA ILE A 416 2.41 4.51 34.87
C ILE A 416 2.71 5.82 35.60
N THR A 417 2.05 6.05 36.75
CA THR A 417 2.22 7.26 37.58
C THR A 417 2.40 6.91 39.08
N GLY A 418 2.62 7.93 39.92
CA GLY A 418 2.71 7.77 41.38
C GLY A 418 4.11 7.79 41.98
N ARG A 419 4.22 8.10 43.29
CA ARG A 419 5.49 8.47 43.96
C ARG A 419 6.25 7.26 44.50
N ALA A 420 7.57 7.26 44.31
CA ALA A 420 8.48 6.48 45.15
C ALA A 420 8.57 7.13 46.54
N GLN A 421 8.31 6.37 47.62
CA GLN A 421 8.61 6.80 48.99
C GLN A 421 9.98 6.28 49.42
N GLU A 422 10.89 7.18 49.80
CA GLU A 422 12.26 6.85 50.28
C GLU A 422 12.30 5.94 51.54
N ARG A 423 11.16 5.58 52.14
CA ARG A 423 11.08 4.96 53.48
C ARG A 423 10.44 3.57 53.52
N SER A 424 9.96 3.00 52.41
CA SER A 424 9.51 1.59 52.36
C SER A 424 9.56 1.03 50.94
N PRO A 425 10.45 0.05 50.65
CA PRO A 425 10.51 -0.61 49.34
C PRO A 425 9.31 -1.51 49.01
N GLN A 426 8.33 -1.64 49.93
CA GLN A 426 7.21 -2.59 49.82
C GLN A 426 5.84 -1.92 49.69
N SER A 427 5.79 -0.59 49.59
CA SER A 427 4.56 0.18 49.34
C SER A 427 4.83 1.33 48.38
N ALA A 428 5.05 1.00 47.12
CA ALA A 428 4.99 1.97 46.04
C ALA A 428 3.52 2.21 45.67
N ASP A 429 3.04 3.44 45.83
CA ASP A 429 1.76 3.90 45.26
C ASP A 429 1.93 4.01 43.73
N MET A 430 1.98 2.87 43.06
CA MET A 430 2.18 2.74 41.62
C MET A 430 0.82 2.53 40.94
N THR A 431 0.34 3.56 40.24
CA THR A 431 -0.89 3.45 39.44
C THR A 431 -0.53 3.18 37.99
N MET A 432 -1.10 2.14 37.39
CA MET A 432 -1.04 1.88 35.95
C MET A 432 -2.36 2.29 35.29
N TYR A 433 -2.26 2.80 34.06
CA TYR A 433 -3.41 3.06 33.19
C TYR A 433 -3.22 2.33 31.86
N LEU A 434 -4.17 1.47 31.53
CA LEU A 434 -4.25 0.80 30.22
C LEU A 434 -5.26 1.57 29.38
N ILE A 435 -4.76 2.23 28.35
CA ILE A 435 -5.56 3.02 27.42
C ILE A 435 -5.83 2.14 26.20
N LEU A 436 -7.08 1.79 25.96
CA LEU A 436 -7.52 1.08 24.75
C LEU A 436 -8.11 2.07 23.74
N LYS A 437 -8.39 1.62 22.50
CA LYS A 437 -9.05 2.45 21.48
C LYS A 437 -10.44 2.96 21.91
N THR A 438 -11.12 2.24 22.79
CA THR A 438 -12.51 2.52 23.20
C THR A 438 -12.66 2.78 24.70
N GLU A 439 -11.78 2.24 25.55
CA GLU A 439 -11.92 2.21 27.02
C GLU A 439 -10.63 2.60 27.73
N ILE A 440 -10.74 3.02 28.99
CA ILE A 440 -9.61 3.28 29.88
C ILE A 440 -9.76 2.48 31.17
N TYR A 441 -8.73 1.71 31.49
CA TYR A 441 -8.63 0.97 32.74
C TYR A 441 -7.53 1.51 33.64
N ARG A 442 -7.77 1.48 34.95
CA ARG A 442 -6.82 1.81 36.02
C ARG A 442 -6.47 0.56 36.83
N SER A 443 -5.23 0.47 37.30
CA SER A 443 -4.79 -0.54 38.26
C SER A 443 -3.92 0.10 39.34
N GLU A 444 -4.18 -0.23 40.61
CA GLU A 444 -3.39 0.20 41.77
C GLU A 444 -2.56 -0.95 42.37
N ASP A 445 -2.69 -2.17 41.84
CA ASP A 445 -2.04 -3.39 42.35
C ASP A 445 -0.97 -3.94 41.38
N THR A 446 -0.38 -3.05 40.57
CA THR A 446 0.65 -3.36 39.56
C THR A 446 0.13 -4.27 38.43
N GLY A 447 -1.11 -4.01 37.97
CA GLY A 447 -1.71 -4.67 36.81
C GLY A 447 -2.32 -6.05 37.07
N LYS A 448 -2.57 -6.41 38.34
CA LYS A 448 -3.23 -7.68 38.70
C LYS A 448 -4.75 -7.58 38.62
N LYS A 449 -5.30 -6.39 38.86
CA LYS A 449 -6.71 -6.04 38.67
C LYS A 449 -6.82 -4.71 37.93
N TRP A 450 -7.88 -4.61 37.13
CA TRP A 450 -8.16 -3.47 36.28
C TRP A 450 -9.60 -3.00 36.49
N GLU A 451 -9.77 -1.72 36.80
CA GLU A 451 -11.06 -1.05 36.98
C GLU A 451 -11.31 -0.13 35.78
N SER A 452 -12.51 -0.20 35.18
CA SER A 452 -12.88 0.73 34.11
C SER A 452 -13.13 2.12 34.69
N ILE A 453 -12.53 3.15 34.08
CA ILE A 453 -12.73 4.55 34.47
C ILE A 453 -13.21 5.42 33.30
N GLY A 454 -13.33 4.88 32.08
CA GLY A 454 -13.58 5.68 30.87
C GLY A 454 -15.05 5.92 30.50
N ASP A 455 -16.03 5.32 31.20
CA ASP A 455 -17.46 5.41 30.84
C ASP A 455 -17.98 6.84 30.68
N VAL A 456 -17.50 7.77 31.50
CA VAL A 456 -17.86 9.21 31.46
C VAL A 456 -17.43 9.87 30.14
N LEU A 457 -16.40 9.37 29.46
CA LEU A 457 -15.96 9.86 28.16
C LEU A 457 -16.96 9.49 27.03
N ARG A 458 -17.85 8.52 27.27
CA ARG A 458 -18.92 8.12 26.35
C ARG A 458 -20.29 8.71 26.72
N SER A 459 -20.53 9.09 27.98
CA SER A 459 -21.87 9.28 28.53
C SER A 459 -22.67 10.50 28.03
N ASN A 460 -22.09 11.38 27.21
CA ASN A 460 -22.77 12.55 26.61
C ASN A 460 -23.40 12.25 25.23
N LEU A 461 -23.78 11.00 24.97
CA LEU A 461 -24.32 10.53 23.69
C LEU A 461 -25.79 10.12 23.82
N GLU A 462 -26.63 10.56 22.88
CA GLU A 462 -27.97 10.00 22.65
C GLU A 462 -27.84 8.59 22.06
N THR A 463 -27.61 7.59 22.92
CA THR A 463 -27.30 6.17 22.59
C THR A 463 -26.00 5.95 21.77
N ASP A 464 -25.55 4.69 21.73
CA ASP A 464 -24.26 4.24 21.20
C ASP A 464 -23.81 4.95 19.91
N ASN A 465 -22.83 5.84 20.02
CA ASN A 465 -22.12 6.35 18.85
C ASN A 465 -20.96 5.40 18.52
N PRO A 466 -21.00 4.66 17.39
CA PRO A 466 -19.95 3.72 17.01
C PRO A 466 -18.60 4.41 16.70
N ASP A 467 -18.58 5.74 16.53
CA ASP A 467 -17.40 6.52 16.15
C ASP A 467 -16.60 7.07 17.35
N PHE A 468 -16.95 6.70 18.59
CA PHE A 468 -16.13 7.06 19.75
C PHE A 468 -14.77 6.35 19.69
N ARG A 469 -13.68 7.12 19.77
CA ARG A 469 -12.33 6.57 19.74
C ARG A 469 -11.31 7.43 20.48
N ILE A 470 -10.46 6.75 21.25
CA ILE A 470 -9.23 7.28 21.84
C ILE A 470 -8.08 7.11 20.85
N TRP A 471 -7.26 8.15 20.68
CA TRP A 471 -6.23 8.22 19.64
C TRP A 471 -4.80 8.30 20.17
N ASP A 472 -4.63 8.94 21.33
CA ASP A 472 -3.37 9.11 22.05
C ASP A 472 -3.69 9.50 23.50
N ALA A 473 -2.78 9.21 24.42
CA ALA A 473 -2.88 9.58 25.82
C ALA A 473 -1.47 9.79 26.39
N ARG A 474 -1.30 10.81 27.25
CA ARG A 474 -0.01 11.11 27.89
C ARG A 474 -0.20 11.47 29.36
N ALA A 475 0.67 10.99 30.24
CA ALA A 475 0.76 11.54 31.59
C ALA A 475 1.65 12.79 31.62
N VAL A 476 1.23 13.79 32.39
CA VAL A 476 2.07 14.91 32.82
C VAL A 476 2.03 14.95 34.34
N ASP A 477 3.18 14.68 34.94
CA ASP A 477 3.36 14.52 36.38
C ASP A 477 2.46 13.39 36.92
N ASN A 478 1.31 13.69 37.53
CA ASN A 478 0.29 12.70 37.92
C ASN A 478 -1.04 12.83 37.15
N THR A 479 -1.19 13.83 36.26
CA THR A 479 -2.42 14.09 35.51
C THR A 479 -2.39 13.33 34.17
N LEU A 480 -3.42 12.55 33.89
CA LEU A 480 -3.57 11.82 32.63
C LEU A 480 -4.33 12.68 31.61
N PHE A 481 -3.73 12.94 30.45
CA PHE A 481 -4.35 13.62 29.31
C PHE A 481 -4.72 12.60 28.23
N VAL A 482 -5.92 12.71 27.65
CA VAL A 482 -6.43 11.78 26.64
C VAL A 482 -7.04 12.52 25.45
N GLY A 483 -6.51 12.27 24.26
CA GLY A 483 -7.05 12.75 22.99
C GLY A 483 -8.09 11.76 22.44
N THR A 484 -9.33 12.22 22.29
CA THR A 484 -10.46 11.44 21.77
C THR A 484 -11.06 12.08 20.51
N SER A 485 -11.95 11.36 19.83
CA SER A 485 -12.76 11.93 18.74
C SER A 485 -13.64 13.12 19.17
N GLN A 486 -13.84 13.35 20.48
CA GLN A 486 -14.62 14.46 21.03
C GLN A 486 -13.79 15.65 21.55
N GLY A 487 -12.47 15.54 21.66
CA GLY A 487 -11.58 16.60 22.14
C GLY A 487 -10.44 16.09 23.03
N LEU A 488 -9.86 16.98 23.83
CA LEU A 488 -8.92 16.63 24.90
C LEU A 488 -9.68 16.52 26.23
N PHE A 489 -9.37 15.48 26.99
CA PHE A 489 -9.84 15.28 28.37
C PHE A 489 -8.63 15.14 29.29
N LEU A 490 -8.78 15.58 30.54
CA LEU A 490 -7.81 15.31 31.61
C LEU A 490 -8.47 14.50 32.73
N PHE A 491 -7.66 13.74 33.45
CA PHE A 491 -8.02 13.01 34.64
C PHE A 491 -7.01 13.27 35.76
N ALA A 492 -7.52 13.79 36.88
CA ALA A 492 -6.78 13.96 38.14
C ALA A 492 -7.59 13.30 39.28
N ASP A 493 -8.59 14.01 39.82
CA ASP A 493 -9.56 13.49 40.80
C ASP A 493 -10.92 13.12 40.14
N GLY A 494 -11.00 13.26 38.81
CA GLY A 494 -12.18 13.04 37.98
C GLY A 494 -11.91 13.47 36.54
N TRP A 495 -12.84 13.20 35.62
CA TRP A 495 -12.71 13.59 34.20
C TRP A 495 -13.19 15.02 33.96
N GLU A 496 -12.34 15.81 33.32
CA GLU A 496 -12.66 17.16 32.83
C GLU A 496 -12.33 17.29 31.34
N LYS A 497 -13.15 18.06 30.59
CA LYS A 497 -12.89 18.35 29.18
C LYS A 497 -12.09 19.64 29.05
N VAL A 498 -10.90 19.54 28.46
CA VAL A 498 -9.97 20.67 28.32
C VAL A 498 -10.41 21.57 27.16
N PRO A 499 -10.53 22.90 27.35
CA PRO A 499 -11.10 23.82 26.36
C PRO A 499 -10.10 24.21 25.26
N VAL A 500 -9.63 23.24 24.47
CA VAL A 500 -8.82 23.50 23.27
C VAL A 500 -9.62 24.37 22.29
N PRO A 501 -9.06 25.43 21.65
CA PRO A 501 -9.77 26.34 20.74
C PRO A 501 -10.18 25.75 19.38
N THR A 502 -10.77 24.56 19.37
CA THR A 502 -11.11 23.81 18.17
C THR A 502 -12.34 22.92 18.40
N PRO A 503 -13.27 22.79 17.45
CA PRO A 503 -14.37 21.85 17.54
C PRO A 503 -13.96 20.41 17.17
N HIS A 504 -12.68 20.18 16.90
CA HIS A 504 -12.16 18.92 16.37
C HIS A 504 -11.66 17.97 17.45
N GLY A 505 -11.75 16.66 17.17
CA GLY A 505 -11.15 15.62 18.01
C GLY A 505 -9.62 15.77 18.05
N ILE A 506 -9.03 15.42 19.20
CA ILE A 506 -7.59 15.49 19.40
C ILE A 506 -7.01 14.11 19.17
N ASN A 507 -6.07 14.00 18.22
CA ASN A 507 -5.57 12.71 17.78
C ASN A 507 -4.11 12.44 18.15
N SER A 508 -3.34 13.48 18.49
CA SER A 508 -1.92 13.37 18.83
C SER A 508 -1.60 14.31 19.98
N LEU A 509 -0.78 13.83 20.91
CA LEU A 509 -0.30 14.58 22.06
C LEU A 509 1.23 14.47 22.14
N ALA A 510 1.92 15.57 22.41
CA ALA A 510 3.36 15.58 22.66
C ALA A 510 3.70 16.53 23.82
N VAL A 511 4.76 16.23 24.57
CA VAL A 511 5.11 16.96 25.79
C VAL A 511 6.61 17.20 25.84
N VAL A 512 7.04 18.47 25.80
CA VAL A 512 8.46 18.89 25.84
C VAL A 512 8.58 20.23 26.59
N GLU A 513 9.63 20.38 27.41
CA GLU A 513 9.95 21.63 28.14
C GLU A 513 8.74 22.29 28.84
N ASN A 514 7.91 21.47 29.51
CA ASN A 514 6.66 21.86 30.16
C ASN A 514 5.58 22.47 29.24
N ARG A 515 5.60 22.12 27.95
CA ARG A 515 4.52 22.42 27.00
C ARG A 515 3.75 21.16 26.64
N LEU A 516 2.43 21.26 26.61
CA LEU A 516 1.53 20.26 26.05
C LEU A 516 1.17 20.68 24.62
N TYR A 517 1.59 19.91 23.64
CA TYR A 517 1.24 20.08 22.23
C TYR A 517 0.09 19.14 21.87
N VAL A 518 -0.89 19.66 21.13
CA VAL A 518 -2.04 18.90 20.64
C VAL A 518 -2.16 19.03 19.13
N GLY A 519 -2.26 17.90 18.44
CA GLY A 519 -2.66 17.82 17.04
C GLY A 519 -4.15 17.48 16.94
N THR A 520 -4.87 18.18 16.06
CA THR A 520 -6.27 17.86 15.77
C THR A 520 -6.40 16.86 14.61
N ARG A 521 -7.46 16.06 14.64
CA ARG A 521 -7.97 15.32 13.48
C ARG A 521 -9.16 16.06 12.92
N VAL A 522 -9.03 16.48 11.66
CA VAL A 522 -10.10 17.10 10.87
C VAL A 522 -10.72 16.06 9.96
N ASN A 523 -12.04 16.03 9.89
CA ASN A 523 -12.71 15.24 8.86
C ASN A 523 -12.42 15.91 7.49
N PRO A 524 -11.89 15.17 6.48
CA PRO A 524 -11.54 15.71 5.17
C PRO A 524 -12.67 16.45 4.45
N GLN A 525 -13.93 16.20 4.80
CA GLN A 525 -15.12 16.85 4.22
C GLN A 525 -15.13 18.37 4.39
N TYR A 526 -14.56 18.90 5.47
CA TYR A 526 -14.71 20.32 5.82
C TYR A 526 -13.66 21.24 5.19
N SER A 527 -12.71 20.70 4.41
CA SER A 527 -11.56 21.46 3.85
C SER A 527 -10.75 22.25 4.90
N LEU A 528 -10.85 21.86 6.17
CA LEU A 528 -10.07 22.44 7.25
C LEU A 528 -8.70 21.78 7.29
N THR A 529 -7.65 22.58 7.44
CA THR A 529 -6.34 22.08 7.87
C THR A 529 -6.45 21.55 9.29
N PRO A 530 -5.87 20.38 9.60
CA PRO A 530 -5.67 19.98 10.98
C PRO A 530 -4.80 21.03 11.65
N GLN A 531 -5.17 21.37 12.87
CA GLN A 531 -4.56 22.44 13.64
C GLN A 531 -3.56 21.85 14.62
N VAL A 532 -2.57 22.66 15.00
CA VAL A 532 -1.66 22.33 16.09
C VAL A 532 -1.64 23.49 17.07
N PHE A 533 -1.89 23.17 18.33
CA PHE A 533 -1.83 24.13 19.42
C PHE A 533 -0.79 23.68 20.45
N TYR A 534 -0.30 24.61 21.26
CA TYR A 534 0.40 24.29 22.49
C TYR A 534 -0.14 25.08 23.69
N SER A 535 -0.04 24.49 24.87
CA SER A 535 -0.28 25.09 26.18
C SER A 535 1.00 25.06 27.02
N THR A 536 1.23 26.10 27.83
CA THR A 536 2.32 26.18 28.84
C THR A 536 1.82 25.97 30.28
N ASP A 537 0.51 25.83 30.44
CA ASP A 537 -0.25 25.82 31.69
C ASP A 537 -1.18 24.60 31.77
N LEU A 538 -0.80 23.51 31.08
CA LEU A 538 -1.47 22.21 31.09
C LEU A 538 -2.94 22.19 30.61
N GLY A 539 -3.41 23.26 29.97
CA GLY A 539 -4.70 23.30 29.27
C GLY A 539 -5.51 24.57 29.47
N ASP A 540 -5.12 25.43 30.41
CA ASP A 540 -5.82 26.69 30.72
C ASP A 540 -5.78 27.70 29.55
N SER A 541 -4.65 27.78 28.85
CA SER A 541 -4.49 28.64 27.67
C SER A 541 -3.75 27.95 26.52
N TRP A 542 -4.06 28.38 25.30
CA TRP A 542 -3.61 27.73 24.07
C TRP A 542 -3.10 28.75 23.05
N THR A 543 -1.96 28.46 22.45
CA THR A 543 -1.39 29.19 21.31
C THR A 543 -1.51 28.35 20.05
N ASP A 544 -2.09 28.93 18.99
CA ASP A 544 -2.15 28.30 17.66
C ASP A 544 -0.77 28.41 16.97
N ILE A 545 -0.23 27.28 16.56
CA ILE A 545 1.04 27.15 15.80
C ILE A 545 0.82 26.42 14.47
N THR A 546 -0.42 26.40 13.96
CA THR A 546 -0.78 25.75 12.71
C THR A 546 0.03 26.33 11.53
N PRO A 547 0.69 25.49 10.71
CA PRO A 547 1.49 25.96 9.58
C PRO A 547 0.68 26.79 8.56
N ALA A 548 1.37 27.69 7.86
CA ALA A 548 0.77 28.52 6.81
C ALA A 548 0.09 27.69 5.71
N ARG A 549 -0.95 28.26 5.08
CA ARG A 549 -1.80 27.58 4.09
C ARG A 549 -1.04 26.96 2.91
N GLU A 550 0.16 27.44 2.57
CA GLU A 550 1.00 26.82 1.53
C GLU A 550 1.47 25.40 1.89
N HIS A 551 1.66 25.10 3.18
CA HIS A 551 2.04 23.78 3.67
C HIS A 551 0.84 22.86 3.97
N SER A 552 -0.40 23.38 3.91
CA SER A 552 -1.65 22.64 4.18
C SER A 552 -1.76 21.31 3.44
N THR A 553 -1.23 21.23 2.21
CA THR A 553 -1.37 20.05 1.35
C THR A 553 -0.62 18.81 1.86
N LYS A 554 0.33 18.97 2.80
CA LYS A 554 0.97 17.86 3.52
C LYS A 554 0.11 17.33 4.68
N MET A 555 -0.64 18.23 5.30
CA MET A 555 -1.44 18.01 6.50
C MET A 555 -2.90 17.83 6.13
N ILE A 556 -3.22 16.65 5.63
CA ILE A 556 -4.61 16.27 5.31
C ILE A 556 -5.06 15.24 6.35
N THR A 557 -6.29 15.39 6.82
CA THR A 557 -7.02 14.60 7.85
C THR A 557 -6.45 14.58 9.27
N GLN A 558 -5.13 14.44 9.43
CA GLN A 558 -4.52 14.21 10.74
C GLN A 558 -3.08 14.70 10.79
N ILE A 559 -2.63 15.08 12.00
CA ILE A 559 -1.24 15.37 12.30
C ILE A 559 -0.78 14.46 13.44
N ARG A 560 0.47 14.00 13.39
CA ARG A 560 1.23 13.48 14.53
C ARG A 560 2.30 14.51 14.89
N VAL A 561 2.39 14.86 16.17
CA VAL A 561 3.41 15.78 16.69
C VAL A 561 4.54 14.96 17.29
N VAL A 562 5.77 15.16 16.80
CA VAL A 562 7.01 14.61 17.35
C VAL A 562 7.91 15.79 17.74
N SER A 563 8.73 15.67 18.78
CA SER A 563 9.32 16.81 19.46
C SER A 563 10.61 16.45 20.23
N VAL A 564 11.76 16.94 19.80
CA VAL A 564 13.06 16.79 20.49
C VAL A 564 13.70 18.15 20.65
N GLY A 565 13.92 18.54 21.91
CA GLY A 565 14.46 19.85 22.26
C GLY A 565 13.58 20.96 21.69
N LYS A 566 14.15 21.77 20.81
CA LYS A 566 13.42 22.84 20.10
C LYS A 566 12.82 22.39 18.77
N THR A 567 13.18 21.20 18.31
CA THR A 567 12.75 20.63 17.04
C THR A 567 11.37 20.01 17.19
N LEU A 568 10.38 20.53 16.48
CA LEU A 568 9.09 19.87 16.26
C LEU A 568 9.03 19.32 14.84
N MET A 569 8.60 18.07 14.72
CA MET A 569 8.25 17.45 13.45
C MET A 569 6.76 17.15 13.44
N LEU A 570 6.04 17.71 12.47
CA LEU A 570 4.64 17.41 12.22
C LEU A 570 4.52 16.46 11.04
N ILE A 571 3.95 15.28 11.30
CA ILE A 571 3.78 14.23 10.31
C ILE A 571 2.31 14.22 9.86
N GLY A 572 2.07 14.60 8.61
CA GLY A 572 0.76 14.53 7.97
C GLY A 572 0.63 13.28 7.07
N PHE A 573 -0.50 13.15 6.38
CA PHE A 573 -0.69 12.02 5.45
C PHE A 573 0.26 12.08 4.23
N LYS A 574 0.59 13.28 3.72
CA LYS A 574 1.35 13.47 2.46
C LYS A 574 2.77 14.04 2.64
N GLY A 575 3.27 14.15 3.87
CA GLY A 575 4.59 14.72 4.10
C GLY A 575 4.83 15.05 5.57
N VAL A 576 6.09 15.38 5.87
CA VAL A 576 6.50 16.02 7.12
C VAL A 576 6.70 17.53 6.93
N LEU A 577 6.54 18.27 8.02
CA LEU A 577 7.10 19.61 8.22
C LEU A 577 7.99 19.61 9.47
N LEU A 578 9.02 20.45 9.45
CA LEU A 578 9.98 20.63 10.54
C LEU A 578 9.91 22.06 11.05
N SER A 579 10.14 22.25 12.34
CA SER A 579 10.30 23.55 13.00
C SER A 579 11.43 23.43 14.01
N TYR A 580 12.35 24.39 14.06
CA TYR A 580 13.48 24.40 15.00
C TYR A 580 13.33 25.43 16.13
N ASP A 581 12.15 26.04 16.24
CA ASP A 581 11.84 27.14 17.15
C ASP A 581 10.55 26.94 17.96
N CYS A 582 10.22 25.66 18.22
CA CYS A 582 9.03 25.23 18.94
C CYS A 582 7.69 25.59 18.23
N GLY A 583 7.68 25.60 16.90
CA GLY A 583 6.47 25.77 16.07
C GLY A 583 6.16 27.20 15.63
N LYS A 584 7.10 28.16 15.81
CA LYS A 584 6.88 29.55 15.35
C LYS A 584 7.09 29.70 13.84
N THR A 585 8.06 28.96 13.29
CA THR A 585 8.30 28.85 11.86
C THR A 585 8.31 27.39 11.43
N TRP A 586 7.86 27.14 10.20
CA TRP A 586 7.75 25.82 9.62
C TRP A 586 8.53 25.75 8.31
N MET A 587 9.19 24.63 8.09
CA MET A 587 9.97 24.34 6.91
C MET A 587 9.49 23.02 6.30
N ASP A 588 9.34 23.03 4.98
CA ASP A 588 9.10 21.83 4.19
C ASP A 588 10.46 21.27 3.72
N PRO A 589 10.90 20.09 4.17
CA PRO A 589 12.18 19.50 3.74
C PRO A 589 12.18 18.98 2.30
N GLY A 590 11.07 19.09 1.56
CA GLY A 590 10.92 18.58 0.20
C GLY A 590 10.51 17.10 0.12
N ASP A 591 10.64 16.33 1.19
CA ASP A 591 10.20 14.93 1.24
C ASP A 591 8.67 14.81 1.27
N ASN A 592 8.15 13.91 0.44
CA ASN A 592 6.73 13.61 0.25
C ASN A 592 6.45 12.10 0.25
N HIS A 593 7.28 11.30 0.94
CA HIS A 593 6.88 9.95 1.33
C HIS A 593 5.46 9.97 1.93
N ALA A 594 4.63 8.98 1.61
CA ALA A 594 3.28 8.86 2.16
C ALA A 594 3.39 8.40 3.62
N PHE A 595 3.45 9.35 4.55
CA PHE A 595 3.76 9.03 5.94
C PHE A 595 2.60 8.30 6.63
N GLY A 596 1.40 8.88 6.76
CA GLY A 596 0.29 8.26 7.48
C GLY A 596 0.47 8.21 9.02
N PRO A 597 -0.40 7.49 9.78
CA PRO A 597 -0.53 7.65 11.23
C PRO A 597 0.50 6.89 12.10
N PHE A 598 1.57 6.35 11.52
CA PHE A 598 2.46 5.39 12.18
C PHE A 598 3.32 5.96 13.30
N PRO A 599 3.69 5.13 14.32
CA PRO A 599 4.58 5.55 15.38
C PRO A 599 5.93 5.98 14.81
N THR A 600 6.41 7.11 15.33
CA THR A 600 7.67 7.75 14.96
C THR A 600 8.34 8.17 16.25
N VAL A 601 9.63 7.87 16.38
CA VAL A 601 10.44 8.13 17.57
C VAL A 601 11.70 8.84 17.14
N ALA A 602 12.08 9.86 17.90
CA ALA A 602 13.30 10.62 17.70
C ALA A 602 14.32 10.27 18.79
N LEU A 603 15.53 9.92 18.36
CA LEU A 603 16.66 9.60 19.24
C LEU A 603 17.40 10.88 19.66
N ASP A 604 17.55 11.82 18.72
CA ASP A 604 18.12 13.15 18.87
C ASP A 604 17.59 14.07 17.73
N GLU A 605 18.10 15.30 17.62
CA GLU A 605 17.66 16.27 16.60
C GLU A 605 17.95 15.85 15.15
N ASN A 606 18.80 14.85 14.90
CA ASN A 606 19.15 14.35 13.57
C ASN A 606 18.57 12.96 13.28
N ASN A 607 18.50 12.09 14.29
CA ASN A 607 18.17 10.68 14.14
C ASN A 607 16.71 10.37 14.46
N PHE A 608 15.91 10.11 13.42
CA PHE A 608 14.50 9.75 13.51
C PHE A 608 14.24 8.34 12.98
N TYR A 609 13.39 7.59 13.68
CA TYR A 609 12.99 6.23 13.34
C TYR A 609 11.47 6.14 13.24
N ARG A 610 10.98 5.42 12.24
CA ARG A 610 9.55 5.41 11.95
C ARG A 610 9.11 4.07 11.37
N ALA A 611 8.07 3.50 11.94
CA ALA A 611 7.45 2.28 11.41
C ALA A 611 6.45 2.61 10.29
N ASN A 612 6.10 1.60 9.50
CA ASN A 612 4.82 1.49 8.80
C ASN A 612 4.39 -0.01 8.76
N TYR A 613 3.35 -0.37 8.00
CA TYR A 613 2.88 -1.77 7.89
C TYR A 613 3.80 -2.73 7.08
N ALA A 614 4.97 -2.27 6.63
CA ALA A 614 5.89 -3.07 5.82
C ALA A 614 7.37 -2.88 6.20
N GLU A 615 7.78 -1.70 6.68
CA GLU A 615 9.17 -1.33 6.92
C GLU A 615 9.31 -0.39 8.14
N ILE A 616 10.50 -0.36 8.73
CA ILE A 616 11.02 0.75 9.54
C ILE A 616 11.90 1.58 8.60
N ILE A 617 11.67 2.89 8.56
CA ILE A 617 12.52 3.87 7.90
C ILE A 617 13.27 4.71 8.94
N ARG A 618 14.50 5.10 8.60
CA ARG A 618 15.40 5.94 9.39
C ARG A 618 15.79 7.19 8.61
N SER A 619 15.74 8.34 9.27
CA SER A 619 16.45 9.56 8.89
C SER A 619 17.62 9.77 9.85
N THR A 620 18.76 10.24 9.33
CA THR A 620 19.96 10.58 10.11
C THR A 620 20.41 12.02 9.88
N ASP A 621 19.55 12.83 9.26
CA ASP A 621 19.86 14.19 8.76
C ASP A 621 18.87 15.25 9.25
N GLY A 622 18.04 14.95 10.25
CA GLY A 622 17.04 15.88 10.80
C GLY A 622 15.63 15.70 10.26
N GLY A 623 15.33 14.57 9.62
CA GLY A 623 14.03 14.29 8.98
C GLY A 623 13.93 14.76 7.52
N PHE A 624 15.06 15.11 6.88
CA PHE A 624 15.08 15.56 5.48
C PHE A 624 15.04 14.40 4.49
N THR A 625 15.81 13.33 4.75
CA THR A 625 15.80 12.11 3.93
C THR A 625 15.55 10.89 4.79
N TRP A 626 14.78 9.94 4.26
CA TRP A 626 14.38 8.73 4.94
C TRP A 626 14.72 7.49 4.11
N HIS A 627 15.30 6.49 4.77
CA HIS A 627 15.81 5.28 4.12
C HIS A 627 15.30 4.04 4.87
N PRO A 628 14.96 2.93 4.19
CA PRO A 628 14.64 1.66 4.85
C PRO A 628 15.77 1.20 5.79
N PHE A 629 15.42 0.77 6.99
CA PHE A 629 16.34 0.37 8.04
C PHE A 629 15.84 -0.88 8.77
N MET A 630 16.05 -2.02 8.11
CA MET A 630 15.41 -3.31 8.41
C MET A 630 16.37 -4.41 8.84
N THR A 631 17.66 -4.19 8.68
CA THR A 631 18.72 -5.18 8.87
C THR A 631 18.63 -5.78 10.28
N GLY A 632 18.54 -7.11 10.37
CA GLY A 632 18.43 -7.85 11.63
C GLY A 632 17.02 -8.05 12.19
N LEU A 633 15.98 -7.46 11.58
CA LEU A 633 14.58 -7.72 11.97
C LEU A 633 14.05 -9.00 11.29
N VAL A 634 13.40 -9.86 12.09
CA VAL A 634 12.71 -11.06 11.61
C VAL A 634 11.20 -10.83 11.67
N SER A 635 10.61 -10.37 10.57
CA SER A 635 9.16 -10.36 10.38
C SER A 635 8.82 -10.32 8.90
N SER A 636 8.22 -11.39 8.39
CA SER A 636 7.51 -11.33 7.13
C SER A 636 6.04 -11.60 7.41
N ASN A 637 5.16 -10.74 6.93
CA ASN A 637 3.80 -11.18 6.67
C ASN A 637 3.89 -12.18 5.52
N VAL A 638 3.65 -13.45 5.82
CA VAL A 638 3.67 -14.52 4.83
C VAL A 638 2.24 -14.74 4.40
N ARG A 639 1.88 -14.37 3.18
CA ARG A 639 0.52 -14.60 2.66
C ARG A 639 0.32 -16.05 2.22
N GLN A 640 1.36 -16.66 1.66
CA GLN A 640 1.35 -18.03 1.18
C GLN A 640 2.77 -18.61 1.21
N LEU A 641 2.92 -19.83 1.73
CA LEU A 641 4.08 -20.69 1.53
C LEU A 641 3.74 -21.83 0.57
N THR A 642 4.73 -22.28 -0.19
CA THR A 642 4.71 -23.58 -0.86
C THR A 642 6.13 -24.09 -1.06
N THR A 643 6.30 -25.36 -1.42
CA THR A 643 7.59 -26.01 -1.63
C THR A 643 7.64 -26.72 -2.96
N LEU A 644 8.72 -26.53 -3.72
CA LEU A 644 9.01 -27.26 -4.95
C LEU A 644 10.47 -27.72 -4.91
N LYS A 645 10.74 -29.00 -5.21
CA LYS A 645 12.09 -29.61 -5.19
C LYS A 645 12.92 -29.27 -3.93
N ASN A 646 12.31 -29.35 -2.74
CA ASN A 646 12.93 -29.01 -1.45
C ASN A 646 13.39 -27.53 -1.31
N THR A 647 12.99 -26.65 -2.21
CA THR A 647 13.11 -25.19 -2.08
C THR A 647 11.80 -24.62 -1.55
N LEU A 648 11.87 -23.73 -0.56
CA LEU A 648 10.73 -23.05 0.03
C LEU A 648 10.46 -21.75 -0.73
N TYR A 649 9.20 -21.45 -1.04
CA TYR A 649 8.76 -20.22 -1.71
C TYR A 649 7.74 -19.50 -0.86
N ALA A 650 7.84 -18.17 -0.77
CA ALA A 650 6.92 -17.33 -0.03
C ALA A 650 6.45 -16.14 -0.87
N VAL A 651 5.16 -15.81 -0.73
CA VAL A 651 4.62 -14.49 -1.09
C VAL A 651 4.48 -13.68 0.19
N THR A 652 5.08 -12.49 0.22
CA THR A 652 5.05 -11.61 1.40
C THR A 652 4.36 -10.28 1.15
N ASN A 653 4.38 -9.38 2.14
CA ASN A 653 3.89 -8.01 2.01
C ASN A 653 4.41 -7.31 0.73
N ARG A 654 3.56 -6.46 0.15
CA ARG A 654 3.73 -5.85 -1.20
C ARG A 654 3.88 -6.87 -2.35
N SER A 655 3.37 -8.10 -2.17
CA SER A 655 3.40 -9.16 -3.18
C SER A 655 4.82 -9.58 -3.61
N ASN A 656 5.82 -9.37 -2.74
CA ASN A 656 7.18 -9.82 -2.99
C ASN A 656 7.18 -11.35 -3.10
N PHE A 657 7.80 -11.88 -4.14
CA PHE A 657 8.00 -13.31 -4.32
C PHE A 657 9.47 -13.65 -4.04
N VAL A 658 9.69 -14.51 -3.05
CA VAL A 658 11.01 -14.87 -2.54
C VAL A 658 11.13 -16.38 -2.36
N LYS A 659 12.35 -16.89 -2.37
CA LYS A 659 12.67 -18.30 -2.16
C LYS A 659 13.76 -18.48 -1.12
N SER A 660 13.82 -19.67 -0.53
CA SER A 660 14.89 -20.10 0.35
C SER A 660 15.31 -21.53 0.00
N LYS A 661 16.61 -21.72 -0.26
CA LYS A 661 17.23 -23.04 -0.55
C LYS A 661 17.82 -23.70 0.72
N ASP A 662 17.75 -23.03 1.89
CA ASP A 662 18.38 -23.42 3.15
C ASP A 662 17.40 -23.56 4.33
N GLY A 663 16.10 -23.71 4.03
CA GLY A 663 15.07 -23.89 5.07
C GLY A 663 14.77 -22.61 5.87
N GLY A 664 14.94 -21.45 5.24
CA GLY A 664 14.55 -20.14 5.74
C GLY A 664 15.65 -19.35 6.47
N GLU A 665 16.91 -19.78 6.41
CA GLU A 665 18.05 -19.02 6.95
C GLU A 665 18.42 -17.83 6.08
N SER A 666 18.22 -17.93 4.77
CA SER A 666 18.33 -16.84 3.80
C SER A 666 17.20 -16.86 2.78
N TRP A 667 16.89 -15.70 2.22
CA TRP A 667 15.77 -15.50 1.29
C TRP A 667 16.18 -14.61 0.11
N ASP A 668 16.14 -15.19 -1.09
CA ASP A 668 16.45 -14.49 -2.34
C ASP A 668 15.16 -14.03 -3.05
N PRO A 669 15.13 -12.83 -3.65
CA PRO A 669 14.03 -12.42 -4.52
C PRO A 669 14.00 -13.27 -5.80
N VAL A 670 12.80 -13.69 -6.21
CA VAL A 670 12.59 -14.35 -7.50
C VAL A 670 12.02 -13.33 -8.48
N ASN A 671 12.84 -12.95 -9.46
CA ASN A 671 12.53 -11.87 -10.40
C ASN A 671 12.04 -12.41 -11.76
N MET A 672 11.55 -11.49 -12.58
CA MET A 672 11.30 -11.74 -14.00
C MET A 672 12.61 -11.89 -14.79
N VAL A 673 12.55 -12.58 -15.93
CA VAL A 673 13.68 -12.71 -16.88
C VAL A 673 14.22 -11.35 -17.36
N ASP A 674 13.40 -10.30 -17.39
CA ASP A 674 13.80 -8.92 -17.74
C ASP A 674 14.32 -8.09 -16.55
N GLY A 675 14.40 -8.68 -15.36
CA GLY A 675 14.86 -8.04 -14.12
C GLY A 675 13.80 -7.22 -13.39
N HIS A 676 12.57 -7.13 -13.88
CA HIS A 676 11.49 -6.44 -13.18
C HIS A 676 10.89 -7.27 -12.03
N LYS A 677 10.37 -6.58 -11.02
CA LYS A 677 9.68 -7.20 -9.88
C LYS A 677 8.21 -7.42 -10.22
N LEU A 678 7.69 -8.62 -9.97
CA LEU A 678 6.30 -8.96 -10.22
C LEU A 678 5.46 -8.85 -8.94
N SER A 679 4.27 -8.26 -9.03
CA SER A 679 3.28 -8.29 -7.94
C SER A 679 2.51 -9.62 -7.98
N VAL A 680 3.07 -10.65 -7.32
CA VAL A 680 2.46 -11.99 -7.26
C VAL A 680 1.23 -12.01 -6.33
N THR A 681 0.10 -12.47 -6.86
CA THR A 681 -1.17 -12.55 -6.13
C THR A 681 -1.45 -13.90 -5.49
N ARG A 682 -1.04 -14.99 -6.13
CA ARG A 682 -1.26 -16.38 -5.68
C ARG A 682 -0.25 -17.32 -6.34
N LEU A 683 0.24 -18.30 -5.58
CA LEU A 683 1.06 -19.43 -6.04
C LEU A 683 0.18 -20.67 -6.24
N GLU A 684 0.56 -21.52 -7.19
CA GLU A 684 0.02 -22.87 -7.38
C GLU A 684 1.17 -23.82 -7.77
N ALA A 685 1.43 -24.85 -6.97
CA ALA A 685 2.50 -25.82 -7.22
C ALA A 685 1.92 -27.12 -7.79
N THR A 686 2.46 -27.56 -8.93
CA THR A 686 2.33 -28.96 -9.38
C THR A 686 3.55 -29.76 -8.94
N ASP A 687 3.54 -31.08 -9.15
CA ASP A 687 4.67 -31.99 -8.84
C ASP A 687 6.02 -31.55 -9.46
N THR A 688 5.97 -30.78 -10.55
CA THR A 688 7.16 -30.42 -11.36
C THR A 688 7.37 -28.91 -11.52
N THR A 689 6.31 -28.10 -11.43
CA THR A 689 6.33 -26.70 -11.85
C THR A 689 5.54 -25.82 -10.88
N LEU A 690 6.14 -24.70 -10.48
CA LEU A 690 5.47 -23.67 -9.71
C LEU A 690 4.90 -22.60 -10.66
N TYR A 691 3.59 -22.43 -10.64
CA TYR A 691 2.87 -21.38 -11.34
C TYR A 691 2.55 -20.23 -10.39
N VAL A 692 2.60 -19.00 -10.91
CA VAL A 692 2.23 -17.80 -10.16
C VAL A 692 1.32 -16.93 -11.02
N SER A 693 0.34 -16.30 -10.37
CA SER A 693 -0.52 -15.28 -10.98
C SER A 693 -0.09 -13.88 -10.56
N SER A 694 -0.29 -12.91 -11.43
CA SER A 694 -0.09 -11.48 -11.17
C SER A 694 -1.39 -10.68 -11.23
N SER A 695 -1.36 -9.51 -10.63
CA SER A 695 -2.46 -8.55 -10.52
C SER A 695 -3.01 -8.05 -11.87
N GLY A 696 -4.15 -8.61 -12.32
CA GLY A 696 -4.88 -8.06 -13.47
C GLY A 696 -6.33 -8.54 -13.56
N ARG A 697 -7.30 -7.65 -13.28
CA ARG A 697 -8.75 -7.97 -13.21
C ARG A 697 -9.26 -8.67 -14.46
N ASN A 698 -9.16 -8.00 -15.61
CA ASN A 698 -9.58 -8.53 -16.92
C ASN A 698 -8.39 -9.06 -17.73
N LYS A 699 -7.18 -9.03 -17.16
CA LYS A 699 -5.91 -9.33 -17.84
C LYS A 699 -5.06 -10.26 -16.97
N PRO A 700 -5.51 -11.51 -16.77
CA PRO A 700 -4.74 -12.47 -15.99
C PRO A 700 -3.36 -12.66 -16.64
N GLN A 701 -2.31 -12.56 -15.82
CA GLN A 701 -0.96 -12.86 -16.25
C GLN A 701 -0.46 -14.03 -15.41
N PHE A 702 -0.02 -15.08 -16.09
CA PHE A 702 0.57 -16.26 -15.47
C PHE A 702 2.04 -16.35 -15.83
N PHE A 703 2.82 -16.82 -14.87
CA PHE A 703 4.23 -17.11 -15.04
C PHE A 703 4.48 -18.48 -14.43
N HIS A 704 5.43 -19.21 -15.00
CA HIS A 704 5.93 -20.44 -14.42
C HIS A 704 7.39 -20.25 -14.04
N LEU A 705 7.85 -21.00 -13.04
CA LEU A 705 9.25 -20.99 -12.67
C LEU A 705 10.11 -21.66 -13.77
N SER A 706 11.31 -21.11 -14.02
CA SER A 706 12.33 -21.70 -14.89
C SER A 706 12.79 -23.07 -14.37
N ALA A 707 13.32 -23.94 -15.23
CA ALA A 707 13.84 -25.25 -14.85
C ALA A 707 14.93 -25.20 -13.75
N ASP A 708 15.77 -24.15 -13.79
CA ASP A 708 16.85 -23.88 -12.82
C ASP A 708 16.36 -23.19 -11.52
N ASP A 709 15.04 -23.04 -11.36
CA ASP A 709 14.36 -22.48 -10.18
C ASP A 709 14.76 -21.04 -9.82
N ASP A 710 15.27 -20.27 -10.79
CA ASP A 710 15.85 -18.95 -10.58
C ASP A 710 15.04 -17.76 -11.12
N MET A 711 14.21 -17.92 -12.17
CA MET A 711 13.44 -16.82 -12.78
C MET A 711 11.98 -17.18 -13.08
N LEU A 712 11.10 -16.17 -13.09
CA LEU A 712 9.73 -16.28 -13.59
C LEU A 712 9.66 -16.07 -15.11
N ILE A 713 9.10 -17.05 -15.81
CA ILE A 713 8.92 -17.06 -17.26
C ILE A 713 7.43 -16.79 -17.58
N PRO A 714 7.09 -15.77 -18.38
CA PRO A 714 5.70 -15.46 -18.73
C PRO A 714 5.09 -16.53 -19.64
N VAL A 715 3.96 -17.10 -19.20
CA VAL A 715 3.13 -17.99 -20.02
C VAL A 715 2.58 -17.19 -21.20
N GLN A 716 2.91 -17.60 -22.42
CA GLN A 716 2.55 -16.87 -23.63
C GLN A 716 1.10 -17.13 -24.06
N GLY A 717 0.47 -16.12 -24.68
CA GLY A 717 -0.84 -16.26 -25.31
C GLY A 717 -2.05 -16.28 -24.37
N VAL A 718 -1.87 -15.97 -23.07
CA VAL A 718 -3.00 -15.84 -22.12
C VAL A 718 -4.00 -14.80 -22.64
N PRO A 719 -5.28 -15.15 -22.85
CA PRO A 719 -6.27 -14.22 -23.37
C PRO A 719 -6.81 -13.28 -22.28
N ASP A 720 -7.06 -12.02 -22.65
CA ASP A 720 -7.81 -11.07 -21.81
C ASP A 720 -9.27 -11.56 -21.66
N PHE A 721 -9.83 -11.42 -20.45
CA PHE A 721 -11.28 -11.45 -20.28
C PHE A 721 -11.89 -10.19 -20.94
N LYS A 722 -13.10 -10.32 -21.49
CA LYS A 722 -13.80 -9.17 -22.08
C LYS A 722 -14.10 -8.14 -20.97
N GLU A 723 -13.79 -6.88 -21.23
CA GLU A 723 -14.30 -5.78 -20.40
C GLU A 723 -15.82 -5.82 -20.37
N ASP A 724 -16.38 -5.74 -19.17
CA ASP A 724 -17.81 -5.61 -18.96
C ASP A 724 -18.20 -4.13 -18.82
N ASP A 725 -19.39 -3.83 -19.33
CA ASP A 725 -19.93 -2.48 -19.34
C ASP A 725 -20.41 -2.06 -17.94
N LEU A 726 -20.75 -2.97 -17.00
CA LEU A 726 -21.37 -2.60 -15.71
C LEU A 726 -20.56 -1.61 -14.86
N ALA A 727 -19.28 -1.89 -14.59
CA ALA A 727 -18.39 -0.98 -13.85
C ALA A 727 -18.30 0.40 -14.51
N THR A 728 -18.19 0.37 -15.84
CA THR A 728 -18.02 1.54 -16.70
C THR A 728 -19.32 2.34 -16.83
N GLU A 729 -20.47 1.66 -16.83
CA GLU A 729 -21.82 2.19 -16.83
C GLU A 729 -22.19 2.80 -15.48
N TRP A 730 -21.79 2.18 -14.37
CA TRP A 730 -21.88 2.81 -13.05
C TRP A 730 -21.02 4.07 -12.94
N ARG A 731 -19.76 4.05 -13.43
CA ARG A 731 -18.94 5.27 -13.53
C ARG A 731 -19.62 6.34 -14.39
N LYS A 732 -20.19 5.98 -15.55
CA LYS A 732 -20.96 6.91 -16.42
C LYS A 732 -22.22 7.45 -15.74
N ARG A 733 -22.98 6.62 -15.02
CA ARG A 733 -24.20 7.01 -14.28
C ARG A 733 -23.88 7.94 -13.13
N LEU A 734 -22.85 7.61 -12.35
CA LEU A 734 -22.36 8.43 -11.23
C LEU A 734 -21.86 9.79 -11.74
N GLN A 735 -21.08 9.79 -12.82
CA GLN A 735 -20.63 11.02 -13.47
C GLN A 735 -21.81 11.84 -14.02
N LYS A 736 -22.78 11.22 -14.69
CA LYS A 736 -23.98 11.89 -15.21
C LYS A 736 -24.86 12.47 -14.09
N ALA A 737 -24.98 11.78 -12.95
CA ALA A 737 -25.67 12.31 -11.78
C ALA A 737 -24.93 13.54 -11.25
N ARG A 738 -23.60 13.46 -11.06
CA ARG A 738 -22.75 14.58 -10.62
C ARG A 738 -22.77 15.77 -11.58
N GLU A 739 -22.84 15.53 -12.89
CA GLU A 739 -22.96 16.57 -13.93
C GLU A 739 -24.35 17.22 -13.99
N THR A 740 -25.42 16.54 -13.54
CA THR A 740 -26.80 17.04 -13.59
C THR A 740 -27.35 17.51 -12.25
N GLY A 741 -26.70 17.18 -11.14
CA GLY A 741 -27.14 17.51 -9.77
C GLY A 741 -28.38 16.75 -9.28
N VAL A 742 -29.03 15.97 -10.15
CA VAL A 742 -30.27 15.25 -9.83
C VAL A 742 -29.95 13.85 -9.31
N LYS A 743 -30.53 13.50 -8.15
CA LYS A 743 -30.45 12.15 -7.54
C LYS A 743 -29.03 11.62 -7.33
N VAL A 744 -28.03 12.51 -7.14
CA VAL A 744 -26.64 12.12 -6.84
C VAL A 744 -26.59 11.21 -5.61
N ARG A 745 -27.24 11.63 -4.53
CA ARG A 745 -27.29 10.87 -3.27
C ARG A 745 -27.96 9.50 -3.41
N GLU A 746 -29.11 9.41 -4.09
CA GLU A 746 -29.75 8.11 -4.37
C GLU A 746 -28.86 7.22 -5.24
N THR A 747 -28.18 7.79 -6.24
CA THR A 747 -27.27 7.05 -7.13
C THR A 747 -26.03 6.57 -6.38
N GLU A 748 -25.52 7.34 -5.42
CA GLU A 748 -24.39 7.00 -4.55
C GLU A 748 -24.76 6.00 -3.46
N GLU A 749 -25.98 6.05 -2.93
CA GLU A 749 -26.52 5.04 -2.00
C GLU A 749 -26.84 3.72 -2.71
N LEU A 750 -27.35 3.76 -3.95
CA LEU A 750 -27.51 2.59 -4.81
C LEU A 750 -26.14 2.00 -5.19
N TRP A 751 -25.19 2.84 -5.63
CA TRP A 751 -23.81 2.41 -5.91
C TRP A 751 -23.17 1.77 -4.67
N ARG A 752 -23.33 2.34 -3.47
CA ARG A 752 -22.80 1.78 -2.21
C ARG A 752 -23.43 0.43 -1.86
N LYS A 753 -24.76 0.29 -1.98
CA LYS A 753 -25.43 -1.02 -1.82
C LYS A 753 -24.98 -2.04 -2.87
N SER A 754 -24.58 -1.58 -4.05
CA SER A 754 -23.98 -2.42 -5.09
C SER A 754 -22.47 -2.60 -4.95
N ILE A 755 -21.74 -1.83 -4.14
CA ILE A 755 -20.27 -1.80 -4.19
C ILE A 755 -19.65 -3.05 -3.58
N SER A 756 -20.31 -3.72 -2.64
CA SER A 756 -19.91 -5.03 -2.14
C SER A 756 -20.04 -6.09 -3.22
N LEU A 757 -21.22 -6.19 -3.87
CA LEU A 757 -21.43 -7.09 -5.00
C LEU A 757 -20.50 -6.79 -6.18
N ILE A 758 -20.28 -5.51 -6.51
CA ILE A 758 -19.41 -5.08 -7.61
C ILE A 758 -17.93 -5.20 -7.22
N ALA A 759 -17.53 -5.13 -5.95
CA ALA A 759 -16.17 -5.47 -5.53
C ALA A 759 -15.92 -6.99 -5.53
N GLU A 760 -16.96 -7.82 -5.37
CA GLU A 760 -16.89 -9.27 -5.61
C GLU A 760 -16.87 -9.62 -7.11
N GLU A 761 -17.62 -8.91 -7.96
CA GLU A 761 -17.67 -9.15 -9.41
C GLU A 761 -16.53 -8.49 -10.20
N ASP A 762 -16.13 -7.26 -9.89
CA ASP A 762 -14.95 -6.55 -10.45
C ASP A 762 -13.72 -6.65 -9.54
N GLY A 763 -13.68 -7.63 -8.64
CA GLY A 763 -12.55 -7.95 -7.80
C GLY A 763 -11.34 -8.44 -8.57
N ASN A 764 -10.34 -8.96 -7.84
CA ASN A 764 -9.31 -9.77 -8.48
C ASN A 764 -9.87 -11.14 -8.86
N ASN A 765 -9.29 -11.76 -9.88
CA ASN A 765 -9.59 -13.16 -10.21
C ASN A 765 -9.37 -14.04 -8.97
N GLY A 766 -10.27 -15.01 -8.77
CA GLY A 766 -10.42 -15.72 -7.50
C GLY A 766 -9.45 -16.89 -7.35
N GLY A 767 -9.98 -18.07 -7.06
CA GLY A 767 -9.20 -19.31 -7.11
C GLY A 767 -8.62 -19.54 -8.50
N PHE A 768 -7.40 -20.06 -8.59
CA PHE A 768 -6.87 -20.65 -9.82
C PHE A 768 -6.12 -21.94 -9.49
N THR A 769 -6.14 -22.90 -10.42
CA THR A 769 -5.39 -24.16 -10.34
C THR A 769 -4.98 -24.60 -11.75
N VAL A 770 -4.07 -25.59 -11.87
CA VAL A 770 -3.55 -26.06 -13.16
C VAL A 770 -3.63 -27.59 -13.24
N ALA A 771 -4.44 -28.11 -14.16
CA ALA A 771 -4.51 -29.53 -14.49
C ALA A 771 -3.84 -29.78 -15.85
N GLY A 772 -2.64 -30.38 -15.84
CA GLY A 772 -1.83 -30.57 -17.03
C GLY A 772 -1.49 -29.25 -17.73
N GLU A 773 -1.97 -29.07 -18.96
CA GLU A 773 -1.83 -27.84 -19.77
C GLU A 773 -3.06 -26.91 -19.69
N THR A 774 -4.00 -27.18 -18.78
CA THR A 774 -5.25 -26.43 -18.65
C THR A 774 -5.26 -25.63 -17.34
N VAL A 775 -5.33 -24.31 -17.44
CA VAL A 775 -5.51 -23.41 -16.31
C VAL A 775 -6.99 -23.24 -16.03
N PHE A 776 -7.40 -23.43 -14.78
CA PHE A 776 -8.71 -23.10 -14.27
C PHE A 776 -8.61 -21.81 -13.46
N MET A 777 -9.51 -20.86 -13.71
CA MET A 777 -9.52 -19.58 -13.02
C MET A 777 -10.96 -19.12 -12.79
N GLU A 778 -11.25 -18.71 -11.57
CA GLU A 778 -12.46 -17.98 -11.25
C GLU A 778 -12.35 -16.53 -11.75
N HIS A 779 -13.35 -16.10 -12.52
CA HIS A 779 -13.57 -14.72 -12.91
C HIS A 779 -15.05 -14.40 -12.71
N ARG A 780 -15.37 -13.42 -11.86
CA ARG A 780 -16.76 -12.97 -11.57
C ARG A 780 -17.71 -14.08 -11.14
N ARG A 781 -17.33 -14.84 -10.10
CA ARG A 781 -18.12 -15.96 -9.56
C ARG A 781 -18.36 -17.09 -10.58
N LYS A 782 -17.69 -17.08 -11.74
CA LYS A 782 -17.76 -18.10 -12.79
C LYS A 782 -16.43 -18.79 -12.95
N LEU A 783 -16.45 -20.12 -13.08
CA LEU A 783 -15.25 -20.87 -13.38
C LEU A 783 -15.01 -20.90 -14.89
N PHE A 784 -13.82 -20.47 -15.29
CA PHE A 784 -13.33 -20.57 -16.66
C PHE A 784 -12.14 -21.50 -16.72
N ARG A 785 -11.93 -22.09 -17.90
CA ARG A 785 -10.71 -22.82 -18.24
C ARG A 785 -10.08 -22.24 -19.49
N TRP A 786 -8.77 -22.41 -19.61
CA TRP A 786 -7.99 -22.08 -20.79
C TRP A 786 -6.86 -23.09 -20.93
N ARG A 787 -6.77 -23.75 -22.09
CA ARG A 787 -5.62 -24.60 -22.43
C ARG A 787 -4.56 -23.77 -23.15
N PHE A 788 -3.29 -24.03 -22.86
CA PHE A 788 -2.17 -23.35 -23.52
C PHE A 788 -2.32 -23.37 -25.06
N GLY A 789 -2.27 -22.18 -25.67
CA GLY A 789 -2.45 -21.97 -27.11
C GLY A 789 -3.90 -21.69 -27.57
N GLU A 790 -4.92 -21.85 -26.72
CA GLU A 790 -6.29 -21.42 -27.05
C GLU A 790 -6.39 -19.88 -27.10
N THR A 791 -7.25 -19.35 -27.98
CA THR A 791 -7.37 -17.90 -28.22
C THR A 791 -8.35 -17.18 -27.29
N ALA A 792 -9.07 -17.92 -26.42
CA ALA A 792 -10.07 -17.37 -25.51
C ALA A 792 -10.30 -18.30 -24.32
N TRP A 793 -10.79 -17.74 -23.21
CA TRP A 793 -11.31 -18.50 -22.08
C TRP A 793 -12.61 -19.22 -22.44
N SER A 794 -12.72 -20.48 -22.04
CA SER A 794 -13.95 -21.28 -22.11
C SER A 794 -14.65 -21.29 -20.75
N TYR A 795 -15.93 -20.90 -20.71
CA TYR A 795 -16.75 -21.05 -19.51
C TYR A 795 -17.03 -22.54 -19.24
N THR A 796 -16.85 -23.01 -18.01
CA THR A 796 -16.96 -24.45 -17.69
C THR A 796 -18.38 -24.90 -17.34
N GLY A 797 -19.34 -23.96 -17.24
CA GLY A 797 -20.70 -24.23 -16.79
C GLY A 797 -20.95 -23.98 -15.30
N LEU A 798 -19.90 -23.84 -14.47
CA LEU A 798 -20.04 -23.57 -13.04
C LEU A 798 -20.09 -22.06 -12.72
N GLU A 799 -21.16 -21.67 -12.03
CA GLU A 799 -21.39 -20.33 -11.46
C GLU A 799 -21.74 -20.46 -9.98
N ASP A 800 -21.06 -19.68 -9.15
CA ASP A 800 -21.24 -19.65 -7.70
C ASP A 800 -22.29 -18.59 -7.32
N GLN A 801 -23.44 -19.06 -6.83
CA GLN A 801 -24.59 -18.24 -6.45
C GLN A 801 -24.74 -18.09 -4.92
N GLY A 802 -23.80 -18.58 -4.12
CA GLY A 802 -23.88 -18.51 -2.65
C GLY A 802 -23.94 -17.08 -2.10
N GLU A 803 -24.86 -16.83 -1.16
CA GLU A 803 -24.97 -15.55 -0.47
C GLU A 803 -23.82 -15.34 0.55
N PRO A 804 -23.50 -14.09 0.95
CA PRO A 804 -22.49 -13.80 1.97
C PRO A 804 -22.76 -14.51 3.31
N PRO A 805 -21.71 -14.87 4.07
CA PRO A 805 -20.92 -13.83 4.74
C PRO A 805 -19.40 -13.89 4.51
N LEU A 806 -18.92 -14.81 3.67
CA LEU A 806 -17.49 -15.11 3.52
C LEU A 806 -16.79 -14.22 2.48
N TYR A 807 -16.61 -12.94 2.83
CA TYR A 807 -15.87 -11.98 2.02
C TYR A 807 -14.49 -12.53 1.57
N GLY A 808 -14.20 -12.40 0.26
CA GLY A 808 -12.88 -12.71 -0.30
C GLY A 808 -12.60 -14.18 -0.61
N LYS A 809 -13.53 -15.10 -0.37
CA LYS A 809 -13.44 -16.49 -0.85
C LYS A 809 -14.39 -16.75 -2.02
N GLY A 810 -13.86 -17.31 -3.10
CA GLY A 810 -14.66 -17.82 -4.22
C GLY A 810 -14.53 -19.34 -4.33
N PHE A 811 -14.35 -19.87 -5.54
CA PHE A 811 -14.19 -21.31 -5.73
C PHE A 811 -12.95 -21.84 -4.99
N THR A 812 -13.14 -22.89 -4.20
CA THR A 812 -12.04 -23.70 -3.68
C THR A 812 -11.74 -24.78 -4.72
N LEU A 813 -10.54 -24.74 -5.30
CA LEU A 813 -10.14 -25.62 -6.39
C LEU A 813 -9.07 -26.60 -5.92
N GLY A 814 -9.03 -27.79 -6.52
CA GLY A 814 -7.96 -28.77 -6.33
C GLY A 814 -7.92 -29.76 -7.50
N THR A 815 -6.76 -30.35 -7.77
CA THR A 815 -6.54 -31.20 -8.96
C THR A 815 -5.82 -32.50 -8.63
N SER A 816 -6.13 -33.55 -9.40
CA SER A 816 -5.38 -34.83 -9.42
C SER A 816 -5.17 -35.26 -10.87
N GLY A 817 -3.99 -35.00 -11.43
CA GLY A 817 -3.71 -35.19 -12.85
C GLY A 817 -4.66 -34.37 -13.74
N ASN A 818 -5.64 -35.05 -14.37
CA ASN A 818 -6.67 -34.44 -15.22
C ASN A 818 -8.04 -34.28 -14.51
N VAL A 819 -8.16 -34.75 -13.26
CA VAL A 819 -9.37 -34.62 -12.45
C VAL A 819 -9.34 -33.27 -11.73
N VAL A 820 -10.45 -32.54 -11.79
CA VAL A 820 -10.59 -31.21 -11.17
C VAL A 820 -11.75 -31.23 -10.19
N TYR A 821 -11.53 -30.68 -9.00
CA TYR A 821 -12.52 -30.49 -7.95
C TYR A 821 -12.80 -29.00 -7.79
N ALA A 822 -14.07 -28.64 -7.63
CA ALA A 822 -14.52 -27.26 -7.42
C ALA A 822 -15.59 -27.21 -6.31
N GLY A 823 -15.20 -26.70 -5.14
CA GLY A 823 -16.11 -26.38 -4.04
C GLY A 823 -16.63 -24.94 -4.16
N LYS A 824 -17.95 -24.77 -4.12
CA LYS A 824 -18.64 -23.46 -4.13
C LYS A 824 -18.80 -22.89 -2.72
N ARG A 825 -19.07 -21.58 -2.59
CA ARG A 825 -19.41 -20.95 -1.30
C ARG A 825 -20.64 -21.53 -0.61
N ASP A 826 -21.59 -22.06 -1.38
CA ASP A 826 -22.83 -22.67 -0.88
C ASP A 826 -22.68 -24.14 -0.42
N GLY A 827 -21.45 -24.61 -0.22
CA GLY A 827 -21.15 -25.95 0.30
C GLY A 827 -21.17 -27.08 -0.74
N HIS A 828 -21.59 -26.83 -1.99
CA HIS A 828 -21.63 -27.87 -3.01
C HIS A 828 -20.23 -28.16 -3.58
N LEU A 829 -19.95 -29.45 -3.80
CA LEU A 829 -18.72 -29.96 -4.38
C LEU A 829 -18.97 -30.57 -5.75
N PHE A 830 -18.23 -30.09 -6.76
CA PHE A 830 -18.27 -30.61 -8.12
C PHE A 830 -16.95 -31.30 -8.48
N GLN A 831 -17.03 -32.41 -9.20
CA GLN A 831 -15.90 -33.10 -9.80
C GLN A 831 -16.02 -33.06 -11.33
N SER A 832 -14.90 -32.89 -12.03
CA SER A 832 -14.78 -33.10 -13.46
C SER A 832 -13.69 -34.13 -13.77
N LEU A 833 -14.04 -35.12 -14.59
CA LEU A 833 -13.13 -36.17 -15.07
C LEU A 833 -12.57 -35.89 -16.48
N ASP A 834 -13.01 -34.80 -17.13
CA ASP A 834 -12.76 -34.51 -18.53
C ASP A 834 -12.09 -33.12 -18.76
N ASN A 835 -11.33 -32.64 -17.76
CA ASN A 835 -10.75 -31.29 -17.73
C ASN A 835 -11.81 -30.17 -17.85
N GLY A 836 -12.94 -30.30 -17.15
CA GLY A 836 -13.95 -29.25 -17.01
C GLY A 836 -14.78 -28.98 -18.26
N ASN A 837 -15.02 -30.00 -19.11
CA ASN A 837 -16.10 -29.95 -20.10
C ASN A 837 -17.45 -30.26 -19.43
N THR A 838 -17.47 -31.22 -18.51
CA THR A 838 -18.63 -31.62 -17.73
C THR A 838 -18.29 -31.70 -16.25
N TRP A 839 -19.31 -31.56 -15.40
CA TRP A 839 -19.20 -31.59 -13.95
C TRP A 839 -20.29 -32.49 -13.36
N SER A 840 -19.91 -33.29 -12.39
CA SER A 840 -20.80 -34.08 -11.55
C SER A 840 -20.84 -33.45 -10.15
N ASP A 841 -22.04 -33.18 -9.66
CA ASP A 841 -22.25 -32.83 -8.25
C ASP A 841 -22.06 -34.10 -7.40
N ILE A 842 -21.21 -34.02 -6.37
CA ILE A 842 -20.91 -35.13 -5.45
C ILE A 842 -21.22 -34.77 -3.99
N THR A 843 -22.00 -33.71 -3.77
CA THR A 843 -22.30 -33.13 -2.44
C THR A 843 -23.09 -34.08 -1.53
N GLU A 844 -24.01 -34.88 -2.07
CA GLU A 844 -24.85 -35.80 -1.27
C GLU A 844 -24.05 -36.91 -0.56
N ASN A 845 -22.82 -37.19 -1.02
CA ASN A 845 -21.98 -38.25 -0.49
C ASN A 845 -20.95 -37.79 0.56
N LEU A 846 -20.94 -36.49 0.92
CA LEU A 846 -19.96 -35.92 1.84
C LEU A 846 -20.18 -36.41 3.28
N ALA A 847 -19.08 -36.58 4.02
CA ALA A 847 -19.10 -37.30 5.31
C ALA A 847 -19.90 -36.58 6.42
N PHE A 848 -20.07 -35.26 6.32
CA PHE A 848 -20.82 -34.42 7.26
C PHE A 848 -21.18 -33.08 6.60
N PRO A 849 -22.24 -32.38 7.03
CA PRO A 849 -22.54 -31.01 6.60
C PRO A 849 -21.53 -30.00 7.18
N PHE A 850 -21.31 -28.91 6.47
CA PHE A 850 -20.40 -27.82 6.83
C PHE A 850 -20.85 -26.51 6.17
N THR A 851 -20.28 -25.37 6.58
CA THR A 851 -20.65 -24.06 6.04
C THR A 851 -19.81 -23.66 4.85
N TYR A 852 -18.51 -23.97 4.85
CA TYR A 852 -17.61 -23.62 3.74
C TYR A 852 -16.34 -24.47 3.62
N PHE A 853 -15.82 -24.52 2.39
CA PHE A 853 -14.51 -25.10 2.10
C PHE A 853 -13.36 -24.17 2.53
N LYS A 854 -12.34 -24.73 3.18
CA LYS A 854 -11.05 -24.06 3.39
C LYS A 854 -10.08 -24.39 2.25
N GLU A 855 -9.82 -25.69 2.03
CA GLU A 855 -8.79 -26.19 1.10
C GLU A 855 -9.19 -27.57 0.54
N ILE A 856 -8.75 -27.90 -0.68
CA ILE A 856 -8.85 -29.23 -1.28
C ILE A 856 -7.44 -29.65 -1.69
N VAL A 857 -6.94 -30.76 -1.16
CA VAL A 857 -5.57 -31.25 -1.38
C VAL A 857 -5.60 -32.72 -1.75
N VAL A 858 -4.72 -33.16 -2.65
CA VAL A 858 -4.61 -34.55 -3.07
C VAL A 858 -3.26 -35.12 -2.64
N VAL A 859 -3.26 -36.31 -2.05
CA VAL A 859 -2.05 -37.02 -1.64
C VAL A 859 -2.11 -38.46 -2.17
N GLY A 860 -1.23 -38.78 -3.12
CA GLY A 860 -1.31 -40.02 -3.90
C GLY A 860 -2.65 -40.09 -4.65
N SER A 861 -3.43 -41.14 -4.39
CA SER A 861 -4.79 -41.31 -4.93
C SER A 861 -5.90 -40.78 -4.01
N THR A 862 -5.56 -40.15 -2.88
CA THR A 862 -6.55 -39.76 -1.86
C THR A 862 -6.82 -38.27 -1.93
N VAL A 863 -8.09 -37.88 -2.05
CA VAL A 863 -8.53 -36.49 -1.99
C VAL A 863 -8.89 -36.17 -0.55
N TYR A 864 -8.38 -35.05 -0.03
CA TYR A 864 -8.71 -34.50 1.28
C TYR A 864 -9.40 -33.15 1.11
N ILE A 865 -10.48 -32.95 1.85
CA ILE A 865 -11.24 -31.71 1.88
C ILE A 865 -11.24 -31.19 3.31
N LEU A 866 -10.78 -29.95 3.46
CA LEU A 866 -10.76 -29.21 4.70
C LEU A 866 -11.94 -28.22 4.72
N THR A 867 -12.74 -28.23 5.79
CA THR A 867 -13.90 -27.35 5.98
C THR A 867 -13.82 -26.60 7.32
N ASP A 868 -14.84 -25.82 7.64
CA ASP A 868 -15.05 -25.22 8.97
C ASP A 868 -15.42 -26.25 10.07
N VAL A 869 -15.86 -27.45 9.70
CA VAL A 869 -16.31 -28.50 10.63
C VAL A 869 -15.27 -29.61 10.82
N GLY A 870 -14.36 -29.82 9.86
CA GLY A 870 -13.34 -30.85 9.99
C GLY A 870 -12.59 -31.17 8.69
N VAL A 871 -11.96 -32.33 8.65
CA VAL A 871 -11.38 -32.90 7.43
C VAL A 871 -12.13 -34.18 7.06
N MET A 872 -12.45 -34.30 5.78
CA MET A 872 -12.94 -35.54 5.18
C MET A 872 -12.04 -35.97 4.03
N ASN A 873 -12.03 -37.26 3.72
CA ASN A 873 -11.26 -37.79 2.60
C ASN A 873 -11.97 -38.89 1.81
N SER A 874 -11.48 -39.13 0.60
CA SER A 874 -11.97 -40.19 -0.28
C SER A 874 -10.85 -40.75 -1.16
N TYR A 875 -10.88 -42.05 -1.41
CA TYR A 875 -9.97 -42.77 -2.32
C TYR A 875 -10.55 -42.93 -3.74
N ASP A 876 -11.88 -42.81 -3.89
CA ASP A 876 -12.61 -43.00 -5.15
C ASP A 876 -13.44 -41.77 -5.57
N ALA A 877 -13.44 -40.71 -4.74
CA ALA A 877 -14.25 -39.49 -4.83
C ALA A 877 -15.78 -39.70 -4.77
N THR A 878 -16.24 -40.91 -4.47
CA THR A 878 -17.66 -41.29 -4.34
C THR A 878 -18.07 -41.59 -2.91
N THR A 879 -17.17 -42.17 -2.10
CA THR A 879 -17.38 -42.47 -0.68
C THR A 879 -16.48 -41.58 0.16
N TRP A 880 -17.05 -40.76 1.04
CA TRP A 880 -16.29 -39.86 1.90
C TRP A 880 -16.29 -40.32 3.36
N HIS A 881 -15.14 -40.20 4.01
CA HIS A 881 -14.96 -40.53 5.42
C HIS A 881 -14.46 -39.31 6.20
N ALA A 882 -14.95 -39.12 7.42
CA ALA A 882 -14.38 -38.14 8.34
C ALA A 882 -13.01 -38.63 8.83
N VAL A 883 -12.03 -37.72 8.90
CA VAL A 883 -10.70 -38.00 9.47
C VAL A 883 -10.72 -37.56 10.93
N SER A 884 -10.91 -38.52 11.84
CA SER A 884 -10.93 -38.29 13.29
C SER A 884 -9.54 -38.36 13.90
N ASP A 885 -9.38 -37.97 15.16
CA ASP A 885 -8.24 -38.38 15.98
C ASP A 885 -8.42 -39.82 16.53
N ILE A 886 -7.49 -40.24 17.40
CA ILE A 886 -7.49 -41.57 18.03
C ILE A 886 -8.65 -41.77 19.02
N ASP A 887 -9.20 -40.69 19.56
CA ASP A 887 -10.32 -40.67 20.50
C ASP A 887 -11.67 -40.45 19.79
N SER A 888 -11.68 -40.53 18.45
CA SER A 888 -12.83 -40.34 17.56
C SER A 888 -13.42 -38.92 17.52
N HIS A 889 -12.69 -37.89 17.99
CA HIS A 889 -13.08 -36.49 17.76
C HIS A 889 -12.68 -36.06 16.33
N ILE A 890 -13.38 -35.11 15.75
CA ILE A 890 -13.04 -34.55 14.44
C ILE A 890 -12.33 -33.19 14.66
N PRO A 891 -10.99 -33.13 14.61
CA PRO A 891 -10.28 -31.86 14.79
C PRO A 891 -10.48 -30.93 13.59
N VAL A 892 -10.81 -29.67 13.87
CA VAL A 892 -10.96 -28.61 12.87
C VAL A 892 -9.58 -28.03 12.54
N MET A 893 -9.00 -28.40 11.39
CA MET A 893 -7.72 -27.81 10.96
C MET A 893 -7.92 -26.40 10.38
N ASN A 894 -6.92 -25.54 10.59
CA ASN A 894 -6.85 -24.20 10.00
C ASN A 894 -6.18 -24.21 8.63
N ARG A 895 -5.15 -25.05 8.45
CA ARG A 895 -4.43 -25.29 7.18
C ARG A 895 -4.00 -26.75 7.09
N ILE A 896 -3.85 -27.27 5.87
CA ILE A 896 -3.22 -28.56 5.59
C ILE A 896 -2.05 -28.41 4.61
N ALA A 897 -1.14 -29.38 4.62
CA ALA A 897 0.01 -29.44 3.71
C ALA A 897 0.42 -30.89 3.44
N THR A 898 1.12 -31.13 2.33
CA THR A 898 1.67 -32.43 1.98
C THR A 898 3.14 -32.34 1.61
N ASP A 899 3.90 -33.39 1.92
CA ASP A 899 5.27 -33.61 1.41
C ASP A 899 5.29 -34.51 0.16
N GLY A 900 4.13 -34.75 -0.44
CA GLY A 900 3.90 -35.68 -1.54
C GLY A 900 3.47 -37.08 -1.08
N SER A 901 3.74 -37.46 0.18
CA SER A 901 3.46 -38.80 0.72
C SER A 901 2.59 -38.80 1.98
N ARG A 902 2.65 -37.72 2.77
CA ARG A 902 1.98 -37.58 4.06
C ARG A 902 1.18 -36.28 4.08
N LEU A 903 0.04 -36.29 4.77
CA LEU A 903 -0.73 -35.09 5.06
C LEU A 903 -0.46 -34.61 6.48
N TYR A 904 -0.19 -33.32 6.62
CA TYR A 904 -0.05 -32.59 7.88
C TYR A 904 -1.17 -31.56 8.00
N GLY A 905 -1.63 -31.31 9.22
CA GLY A 905 -2.62 -30.29 9.55
C GLY A 905 -2.20 -29.50 10.77
N VAL A 906 -2.64 -28.24 10.85
CA VAL A 906 -2.41 -27.37 12.01
C VAL A 906 -3.73 -26.73 12.45
N CYS A 907 -3.99 -26.74 13.75
CA CYS A 907 -5.11 -26.08 14.42
C CYS A 907 -4.64 -25.47 15.74
N ASP A 908 -5.54 -24.79 16.45
CA ASP A 908 -5.21 -24.05 17.69
C ASP A 908 -4.69 -24.98 18.81
N THR A 909 -4.98 -26.28 18.75
CA THR A 909 -4.50 -27.28 19.72
C THR A 909 -3.17 -27.95 19.34
N GLY A 910 -2.61 -27.68 18.17
CA GLY A 910 -1.33 -28.23 17.74
C GLY A 910 -1.20 -28.57 16.25
N VAL A 911 -0.15 -29.32 15.95
CA VAL A 911 0.12 -29.89 14.63
C VAL A 911 -0.11 -31.39 14.66
N TYR A 912 -0.75 -31.91 13.61
CA TYR A 912 -1.14 -33.30 13.46
C TYR A 912 -0.67 -33.86 12.11
N GLN A 913 -0.48 -35.18 12.04
CA GLN A 913 -0.21 -35.94 10.82
C GLN A 913 -1.32 -36.99 10.63
N VAL A 914 -1.78 -37.22 9.40
CA VAL A 914 -2.66 -38.35 9.10
C VAL A 914 -1.85 -39.66 9.08
N ASN A 915 -2.34 -40.68 9.76
CA ASN A 915 -1.92 -42.06 9.55
C ASN A 915 -2.78 -42.68 8.43
N ASN A 916 -2.18 -42.82 7.24
CA ASN A 916 -2.86 -43.32 6.04
C ASN A 916 -3.45 -44.75 6.21
N HIS A 917 -2.99 -45.55 7.18
CA HIS A 917 -3.52 -46.90 7.43
C HIS A 917 -4.78 -46.91 8.29
N THR A 918 -4.88 -46.02 9.28
CA THR A 918 -6.01 -45.94 10.21
C THR A 918 -7.00 -44.84 9.85
N ASN A 919 -6.65 -43.97 8.90
CA ASN A 919 -7.37 -42.75 8.56
C ASN A 919 -7.59 -41.79 9.74
N THR A 920 -6.62 -41.74 10.68
CA THR A 920 -6.72 -40.90 11.87
C THR A 920 -5.59 -39.89 12.00
N TRP A 921 -5.92 -38.74 12.58
CA TRP A 921 -4.97 -37.72 13.01
C TRP A 921 -4.20 -38.18 14.24
N ARG A 922 -2.88 -37.99 14.20
CA ARG A 922 -1.98 -38.12 15.34
C ARG A 922 -1.27 -36.80 15.58
N GLN A 923 -1.35 -36.28 16.81
CA GLN A 923 -0.65 -35.06 17.20
C GLN A 923 0.87 -35.28 17.17
N ILE A 924 1.59 -34.37 16.53
CA ILE A 924 3.06 -34.28 16.47
C ILE A 924 3.56 -33.40 17.61
N THR A 925 2.91 -32.25 17.80
CA THR A 925 3.20 -31.29 18.88
C THR A 925 1.93 -30.54 19.26
N SER A 926 1.80 -30.20 20.54
CA SER A 926 0.76 -29.33 21.09
C SER A 926 1.11 -27.84 21.01
N GLU A 927 2.33 -27.50 20.57
CA GLU A 927 2.80 -26.13 20.45
C GLU A 927 2.60 -25.61 19.03
N VAL A 928 1.99 -24.44 18.89
CA VAL A 928 1.86 -23.69 17.64
C VAL A 928 2.57 -22.35 17.83
N PRO A 929 3.41 -21.90 16.88
CA PRO A 929 4.24 -20.71 17.08
C PRO A 929 3.47 -19.39 16.94
N SER A 930 2.22 -19.42 16.46
CA SER A 930 1.35 -18.24 16.34
C SER A 930 -0.11 -18.65 16.20
N THR A 931 -1.02 -17.81 16.69
CA THR A 931 -2.47 -17.95 16.46
C THR A 931 -2.87 -17.54 15.03
N THR A 932 -2.03 -16.80 14.31
CA THR A 932 -2.31 -16.25 12.96
C THR A 932 -1.61 -17.06 11.85
N VAL A 933 -1.89 -18.37 11.79
CA VAL A 933 -1.34 -19.26 10.75
C VAL A 933 -1.99 -18.97 9.39
N THR A 934 -1.21 -18.44 8.46
CA THR A 934 -1.68 -18.08 7.11
C THR A 934 -1.49 -19.22 6.11
N SER A 935 -0.47 -20.06 6.31
CA SER A 935 -0.09 -21.13 5.37
C SER A 935 0.75 -22.22 6.05
N LEU A 936 0.71 -23.42 5.47
CA LEU A 936 1.47 -24.59 5.90
C LEU A 936 2.18 -25.17 4.66
N ALA A 937 3.43 -25.61 4.79
CA ALA A 937 4.17 -26.30 3.74
C ALA A 937 5.06 -27.39 4.35
N ALA A 938 5.30 -28.49 3.63
CA ALA A 938 6.08 -29.62 4.14
C ALA A 938 7.05 -30.13 3.07
N THR A 939 8.34 -30.26 3.40
CA THR A 939 9.33 -30.86 2.48
C THR A 939 10.53 -31.39 3.25
N GLY A 940 11.14 -32.48 2.76
CA GLY A 940 12.35 -33.06 3.36
C GLY A 940 12.23 -33.47 4.83
N GLY A 941 11.03 -33.86 5.30
CA GLY A 941 10.77 -34.15 6.72
C GLY A 941 10.76 -32.92 7.63
N THR A 942 10.69 -31.71 7.07
CA THR A 942 10.55 -30.44 7.80
C THR A 942 9.21 -29.81 7.46
N LEU A 943 8.48 -29.39 8.50
CA LEU A 943 7.23 -28.66 8.38
C LEU A 943 7.51 -27.16 8.55
N TYR A 944 6.87 -26.33 7.73
CA TYR A 944 7.00 -24.88 7.72
C TYR A 944 5.63 -24.24 7.94
N ILE A 945 5.52 -23.38 8.94
CA ILE A 945 4.34 -22.54 9.20
C ILE A 945 4.66 -21.12 8.73
N GLY A 946 3.85 -20.59 7.81
CA GLY A 946 3.79 -19.17 7.50
C GLY A 946 2.75 -18.49 8.39
N THR A 947 3.07 -17.28 8.85
CA THR A 947 2.22 -16.50 9.76
C THR A 947 1.98 -15.09 9.25
N GLU A 948 0.95 -14.43 9.76
CA GLU A 948 0.58 -13.07 9.33
C GLU A 948 1.57 -12.01 9.82
N ASP A 949 2.14 -12.19 11.02
CA ASP A 949 2.98 -11.17 11.66
C ASP A 949 4.36 -11.67 12.11
N ASN A 950 4.52 -12.99 12.24
CA ASN A 950 5.64 -13.62 12.96
C ASN A 950 6.64 -14.34 12.02
N GLY A 951 6.53 -14.16 10.71
CA GLY A 951 7.43 -14.77 9.72
C GLY A 951 7.14 -16.23 9.43
N VAL A 952 8.21 -16.99 9.18
CA VAL A 952 8.19 -18.45 8.96
C VAL A 952 8.79 -19.15 10.16
N PHE A 953 8.14 -20.21 10.63
CA PHE A 953 8.70 -21.14 11.61
C PHE A 953 8.90 -22.51 10.97
N ARG A 954 9.97 -23.21 11.35
CA ARG A 954 10.22 -24.60 10.93
C ARG A 954 10.23 -25.56 12.12
N LEU A 955 9.69 -26.75 11.89
CA LEU A 955 9.75 -27.89 12.80
C LEU A 955 10.41 -29.05 12.05
N GLN A 956 11.61 -29.42 12.46
CA GLN A 956 12.34 -30.54 11.86
C GLN A 956 11.88 -31.85 12.53
N HIS A 957 11.20 -32.71 11.78
CA HIS A 957 10.63 -33.95 12.31
C HIS A 957 11.64 -35.10 12.21
N THR A 958 12.39 -35.33 13.28
CA THR A 958 13.56 -36.24 13.34
C THR A 958 13.22 -37.74 13.40
N HIS A 959 11.98 -38.16 13.17
CA HIS A 959 11.60 -39.58 13.13
C HIS A 959 11.48 -40.11 11.69
N PRO A 960 12.46 -40.91 11.20
CA PRO A 960 12.25 -41.78 10.05
C PRO A 960 11.32 -42.93 10.43
N GLU A 961 10.51 -43.38 9.46
CA GLU A 961 9.70 -44.60 9.44
C GLU A 961 9.23 -45.20 10.78
N PHE A 962 7.91 -45.16 11.02
CA PHE A 962 7.27 -46.18 11.84
C PHE A 962 7.38 -47.54 11.14
N ARG A 963 8.52 -48.23 11.30
CA ARG A 963 8.52 -49.68 11.17
C ARG A 963 7.50 -50.22 12.17
N VAL A 964 6.45 -50.85 11.66
CA VAL A 964 5.54 -51.65 12.48
C VAL A 964 6.39 -52.67 13.22
N SER A 965 6.49 -52.51 14.54
CA SER A 965 7.09 -53.51 15.40
C SER A 965 6.16 -54.73 15.41
N ASN A 966 6.54 -55.76 14.66
CA ASN A 966 5.86 -57.06 14.63
C ASN A 966 5.53 -57.53 16.05
N LEU A 967 4.23 -57.62 16.37
CA LEU A 967 3.65 -58.24 17.55
C LEU A 967 2.22 -58.70 17.18
N PRO A 968 1.76 -59.85 17.68
CA PRO A 968 2.09 -61.14 17.05
C PRO A 968 0.94 -61.73 16.18
#